data_AF-A0A401W8K7-F1
#
_entry.id   AF-A0A401W8K7-F1
#
_cell.length_a   1.000
_cell.length_b   1.000
_cell.length_c   1.000
_cell.angle_alpha   90.00
_cell.angle_beta   90.00
_cell.angle_gamma   90.00
#
_symmetry.space_group_name_H-M   'P 1'
#
loop_
_entity.id
_entity.type
_entity.pdbx_description
1 polymer ?
#
loop_
_entity_poly.entity_id
_entity_poly.type
_entity_poly.pdbx_seq_one_letter_code
_entity_poly.pdbx_strand_id
1 'polypeptide(L)'
;MTHSAKLIAPLLAGALVTTLPPASAATPAATSAPGASAAAAAQAAGPATGPAGSAWPAGPTRPVGPAQSSSASCSPRDLDRYGARPSEGKRSATDDGDGWTPTATRIDPEDGHHAFVGNGYLGQRIAPNGAGYTAPGETTGWPLKTPRYDGSFVSGLYARGPEKLKGRQAIAALPTWTGLDVTAAGDRPQTFDSSTPAGRISNYRQTQFIRCGLVRTSLTWTAADGRATDLVYDVLADRTSAHTGAVRLRMTPHWGGRATVTDRLDGRGARRMTQTGGGARPGSRTMDVTFRTDGTNTDGAIASTLRPGSQIRPQEATAKHTTAQQAGAGAAKDLSNQQSVTFPVQAGRSYELTKYVGVDTALTSRSPRAAATTAAQRAAGRGWDALYRKHAAAWQKLWRSDIEVKGREHRDMQAWVRAAQYGLLSSTRSGSSNSISPAGLTSDNYAGEIFWDAETWMYPGLLAAHPDLAKSVVDYRYKTRAGAAANAKKLGYKGLFYPWTSGSKGDLWNECHSWDPPHCKTQNHLMGDVSLAAWQYYLATKDTTWLRERGWPVLKGIAEFWASRVTRNADGSYSVKNVAGPDEYSNGVNDGVFTNAGAVTALRNAGRAAALLGRSAPAAWKDIADRIRIPYDAKNDVFQQYDGYRHTMIKQADTVLLMYPLEWPMSQRAKVSTLDHYAALTDPDGPAMTDSVHAVAAAGAGEPGCSTYTYMMRSIKPFVRGAFHQFSEARGDKAGAGDPHAGSPAQDFLTGKGGFLQTFTNGLTGMRMREDRVHLDPMLPPQLSDGVTLRGLRWQGRTYDVEIGAHSTTVRLTAGAPMRVESPEGERVVSRGVPLTLKTRRPDLAATDNVARCTAARATSEEPGMYAGAAVDGNAATSWTPDGPDGTLTVDLGKSSRIGQIMPRWKGGEPASYVAQVSTDGKHWYGTGYDGRTTARYVRLTVHGAEATKDGRRPGLAELTVQKAAGPAAGE
;
A
#
# COMPACT_ATOMS: atom_id res chain seq x y z
N MET A 1 -5.12 -3.15 44.47
CA MET A 1 -5.13 -2.70 45.87
C MET A 1 -5.41 -1.20 45.91
N THR A 2 -6.63 -0.92 46.36
CA THR A 2 -7.20 0.24 47.07
C THR A 2 -6.36 1.47 47.47
N HIS A 3 -7.05 2.63 47.36
CA HIS A 3 -6.98 3.93 48.11
C HIS A 3 -6.40 5.14 47.34
N SER A 4 -7.24 6.12 46.91
CA SER A 4 -7.87 7.24 47.66
C SER A 4 -6.86 8.36 47.96
N ALA A 5 -7.08 9.67 47.86
CA ALA A 5 -8.23 10.56 47.62
C ALA A 5 -7.67 11.97 47.23
N LYS A 6 -8.30 12.71 46.29
CA LYS A 6 -9.00 14.02 46.48
C LYS A 6 -8.45 14.96 47.58
N LEU A 7 -8.25 16.25 47.26
CA LEU A 7 -9.12 17.40 47.61
C LEU A 7 -8.46 18.79 47.34
N ILE A 8 -9.28 19.71 46.78
CA ILE A 8 -9.40 21.17 47.08
C ILE A 8 -8.53 22.22 46.35
N ALA A 9 -9.23 23.10 45.63
CA ALA A 9 -8.89 24.47 45.17
C ALA A 9 -9.40 25.51 46.23
N PRO A 10 -9.47 26.87 46.05
CA PRO A 10 -9.09 27.77 44.95
C PRO A 10 -8.52 29.15 45.42
N LEU A 11 -8.58 30.16 44.52
CA LEU A 11 -8.62 31.64 44.70
C LEU A 11 -7.30 32.44 44.73
N LEU A 12 -7.11 33.28 43.70
CA LEU A 12 -7.18 34.74 43.85
C LEU A 12 -7.17 35.47 42.49
N ALA A 13 -8.07 36.44 42.38
CA ALA A 13 -8.23 37.38 41.28
C ALA A 13 -7.40 38.66 41.51
N GLY A 14 -7.07 39.38 40.44
CA GLY A 14 -6.49 40.72 40.49
C GLY A 14 -6.44 41.35 39.10
N ALA A 15 -7.34 42.29 38.86
CA ALA A 15 -7.55 43.02 37.61
C ALA A 15 -6.51 44.12 37.38
N LEU A 16 -6.33 44.57 36.12
CA LEU A 16 -6.45 46.00 35.79
C LEU A 16 -6.59 46.24 34.28
N VAL A 17 -7.47 47.20 33.99
CA VAL A 17 -7.94 47.71 32.70
C VAL A 17 -7.07 48.88 32.25
N THR A 18 -6.87 49.07 30.94
CA THR A 18 -6.84 50.41 30.31
C THR A 18 -7.14 50.31 28.82
N THR A 19 -7.83 51.33 28.31
CA THR A 19 -8.57 51.41 27.05
C THR A 19 -8.00 52.52 26.13
N LEU A 20 -7.83 52.21 24.83
CA LEU A 20 -8.20 53.01 23.61
C LEU A 20 -7.50 54.39 23.30
N PRO A 21 -7.64 55.02 22.09
CA PRO A 21 -7.28 54.64 20.71
C PRO A 21 -6.50 55.78 19.92
N PRO A 22 -6.82 56.21 18.65
CA PRO A 22 -6.24 55.80 17.34
C PRO A 22 -5.66 56.98 16.48
N ALA A 23 -5.12 56.71 15.26
CA ALA A 23 -5.14 57.58 14.05
C ALA A 23 -4.18 57.06 12.94
N SER A 24 -4.67 56.72 11.73
CA SER A 24 -4.69 57.50 10.46
C SER A 24 -3.36 57.46 9.67
N ALA A 25 -3.28 56.80 8.52
CA ALA A 25 -3.67 57.25 7.16
C ALA A 25 -2.47 57.83 6.37
N ALA A 26 -2.18 57.26 5.19
CA ALA A 26 -1.72 57.98 3.99
C ALA A 26 -1.43 56.99 2.84
N THR A 27 -2.24 57.08 1.79
CA THR A 27 -1.85 56.84 0.39
C THR A 27 -1.15 58.10 -0.15
N PRO A 28 -0.33 58.01 -1.22
CA PRO A 28 -0.87 58.39 -2.53
C PRO A 28 -0.38 57.53 -3.70
N ALA A 29 -1.08 57.73 -4.81
CA ALA A 29 -0.93 57.12 -6.12
C ALA A 29 0.29 57.63 -6.91
N ALA A 30 0.71 56.90 -7.96
CA ALA A 30 0.47 57.28 -9.37
C ALA A 30 1.40 56.56 -10.37
N THR A 31 0.76 56.07 -11.46
CA THR A 31 1.19 56.10 -12.87
C THR A 31 2.48 55.40 -13.33
N SER A 32 2.34 54.35 -14.16
CA SER A 32 2.46 54.45 -15.64
C SER A 32 2.70 53.07 -16.28
N ALA A 33 1.86 52.73 -17.27
CA ALA A 33 2.17 51.86 -18.41
C ALA A 33 2.39 52.80 -19.64
N PRO A 34 2.73 52.35 -20.87
CA PRO A 34 2.86 50.98 -21.40
C PRO A 34 4.10 50.78 -22.31
N GLY A 35 4.27 49.59 -22.90
CA GLY A 35 5.21 49.39 -24.01
C GLY A 35 5.15 47.99 -24.61
N ALA A 36 4.51 47.87 -25.77
CA ALA A 36 4.42 46.67 -26.59
C ALA A 36 5.37 46.76 -27.81
N SER A 37 5.91 45.63 -28.27
CA SER A 37 6.18 45.27 -29.69
C SER A 37 6.69 43.81 -29.67
N ALA A 38 6.16 42.81 -30.39
CA ALA A 38 5.77 42.63 -31.79
C ALA A 38 6.92 42.16 -32.71
N ALA A 39 6.59 41.13 -33.51
CA ALA A 39 7.27 40.62 -34.72
C ALA A 39 8.56 39.78 -34.54
N ALA A 40 8.87 38.78 -35.37
CA ALA A 40 8.15 38.01 -36.39
C ALA A 40 9.05 36.84 -36.80
N ALA A 41 8.45 35.83 -37.42
CA ALA A 41 9.09 34.65 -38.01
C ALA A 41 9.88 34.95 -39.29
N ALA A 42 10.81 34.06 -39.65
CA ALA A 42 11.22 33.85 -41.03
C ALA A 42 11.62 32.39 -41.27
N GLN A 43 10.90 31.74 -42.19
CA GLN A 43 11.28 30.53 -42.91
C GLN A 43 12.29 30.89 -44.02
N ALA A 44 13.16 29.95 -44.40
CA ALA A 44 13.69 29.89 -45.76
C ALA A 44 14.08 28.43 -46.10
N ALA A 45 13.88 28.07 -47.37
CA ALA A 45 13.83 26.74 -47.92
C ALA A 45 14.92 26.52 -48.99
N GLY A 46 15.22 25.25 -49.28
CA GLY A 46 15.64 24.79 -50.62
C GLY A 46 17.16 24.66 -50.90
N PRO A 47 17.53 24.04 -52.05
CA PRO A 47 17.86 22.61 -52.17
C PRO A 47 19.15 22.32 -52.98
N ALA A 48 19.47 21.03 -53.20
CA ALA A 48 20.29 20.39 -54.27
C ALA A 48 21.26 19.33 -53.68
N THR A 49 21.66 18.19 -54.26
CA THR A 49 21.44 17.40 -55.50
C THR A 49 22.20 16.06 -55.28
N GLY A 50 21.80 14.96 -55.94
CA GLY A 50 22.46 13.63 -55.88
C GLY A 50 23.84 13.56 -56.60
N PRO A 51 24.45 12.36 -56.87
CA PRO A 51 23.76 11.18 -57.44
C PRO A 51 24.25 9.73 -57.06
N ALA A 52 23.33 8.78 -57.29
CA ALA A 52 23.41 7.45 -57.96
C ALA A 52 24.35 6.27 -57.58
N GLY A 53 23.71 5.08 -57.54
CA GLY A 53 24.22 3.71 -57.81
C GLY A 53 24.03 2.75 -56.62
N SER A 54 23.38 1.57 -56.64
CA SER A 54 22.83 0.67 -57.67
C SER A 54 21.87 -0.36 -57.01
N ALA A 55 20.89 -0.88 -57.77
CA ALA A 55 19.80 -1.83 -57.38
C ALA A 55 20.28 -3.26 -57.01
N TRP A 56 19.55 -4.10 -56.24
CA TRP A 56 18.41 -4.99 -56.61
C TRP A 56 17.69 -5.59 -55.35
N PRO A 57 16.53 -6.30 -55.45
CA PRO A 57 15.35 -6.09 -54.60
C PRO A 57 15.12 -7.13 -53.49
N ALA A 58 14.42 -6.71 -52.43
CA ALA A 58 13.76 -7.60 -51.47
C ALA A 58 12.33 -7.11 -51.21
N GLY A 59 11.38 -8.07 -51.22
CA GLY A 59 9.94 -7.83 -51.14
C GLY A 59 9.44 -7.18 -49.83
N PRO A 60 8.14 -6.87 -49.74
CA PRO A 60 7.59 -6.06 -48.66
C PRO A 60 7.51 -6.86 -47.35
N THR A 61 8.49 -6.70 -46.48
CA THR A 61 8.38 -7.09 -45.07
C THR A 61 7.60 -6.01 -44.32
N ARG A 62 6.38 -6.36 -43.91
CA ARG A 62 5.62 -5.59 -42.92
C ARG A 62 6.46 -5.41 -41.65
N PRO A 63 6.54 -4.21 -41.06
CA PRO A 63 7.15 -4.06 -39.74
C PRO A 63 6.30 -4.81 -38.71
N VAL A 64 6.88 -5.85 -38.12
CA VAL A 64 6.33 -6.55 -36.97
C VAL A 64 6.43 -5.60 -35.78
N GLY A 65 5.32 -4.94 -35.45
CA GLY A 65 5.15 -4.23 -34.19
C GLY A 65 5.24 -5.20 -32.99
N PRO A 66 5.52 -4.70 -31.78
CA PRO A 66 5.68 -5.56 -30.61
C PRO A 66 4.40 -6.35 -30.37
N ALA A 67 4.54 -7.67 -30.25
CA ALA A 67 3.45 -8.58 -29.94
C ALA A 67 2.76 -8.13 -28.64
N GLN A 68 1.52 -7.67 -28.74
CA GLN A 68 0.64 -7.56 -27.59
C GLN A 68 0.38 -8.98 -27.10
N SER A 69 1.00 -9.37 -25.98
CA SER A 69 0.60 -10.57 -25.26
C SER A 69 -0.88 -10.45 -24.91
N SER A 70 -1.60 -11.57 -25.01
CA SER A 70 -3.04 -11.72 -24.76
C SER A 70 -3.40 -11.52 -23.28
N SER A 71 -3.03 -10.37 -22.74
CA SER A 71 -3.27 -9.92 -21.36
C SER A 71 -4.67 -9.35 -21.24
N ALA A 72 -5.33 -9.56 -20.10
CA ALA A 72 -6.70 -9.13 -19.79
C ALA A 72 -7.02 -7.76 -20.39
N SER A 73 -7.80 -7.76 -21.47
CA SER A 73 -8.19 -6.55 -22.19
C SER A 73 -9.33 -5.87 -21.42
N CYS A 74 -9.25 -4.55 -21.26
CA CYS A 74 -10.33 -3.76 -20.65
C CYS A 74 -11.47 -3.45 -21.64
N SER A 75 -11.58 -4.20 -22.74
CA SER A 75 -12.71 -4.05 -23.64
C SER A 75 -13.97 -4.68 -23.02
N PRO A 76 -15.17 -4.10 -23.22
CA PRO A 76 -16.41 -4.71 -22.75
C PRO A 76 -16.62 -6.16 -23.23
N ARG A 77 -16.18 -6.48 -24.46
CA ARG A 77 -16.27 -7.84 -25.02
C ARG A 77 -15.36 -8.82 -24.29
N ASP A 78 -14.19 -8.37 -23.83
CA ASP A 78 -13.25 -9.22 -23.11
C ASP A 78 -13.68 -9.42 -21.66
N LEU A 79 -14.27 -8.40 -21.01
CA LEU A 79 -14.91 -8.59 -19.70
C LEU A 79 -16.02 -9.64 -19.74
N ASP A 80 -16.79 -9.69 -20.83
CA ASP A 80 -17.88 -10.66 -21.00
C ASP A 80 -17.39 -12.09 -21.23
N ARG A 81 -16.16 -12.31 -21.73
CA ARG A 81 -15.53 -13.65 -21.77
C ARG A 81 -15.33 -14.23 -20.38
N TYR A 82 -15.00 -13.40 -19.39
CA TYR A 82 -14.88 -13.81 -17.99
C TYR A 82 -16.23 -13.98 -17.27
N GLY A 83 -17.33 -13.51 -17.87
CA GLY A 83 -18.69 -13.63 -17.35
C GLY A 83 -19.50 -14.80 -17.93
N ALA A 84 -18.97 -15.52 -18.92
CA ALA A 84 -19.65 -16.66 -19.53
C ALA A 84 -19.65 -17.88 -18.60
N ARG A 85 -20.74 -18.67 -18.64
CA ARG A 85 -20.82 -19.97 -17.95
C ARG A 85 -19.58 -20.80 -18.34
N PRO A 86 -18.89 -21.46 -17.39
CA PRO A 86 -17.93 -22.49 -17.76
C PRO A 86 -18.70 -23.53 -18.57
N SER A 87 -18.30 -23.78 -19.81
CA SER A 87 -18.75 -24.99 -20.50
C SER A 87 -18.27 -26.19 -19.67
N GLU A 88 -19.17 -27.10 -19.32
CA GLU A 88 -18.79 -28.39 -18.75
C GLU A 88 -17.85 -29.08 -19.76
N GLY A 89 -16.57 -29.12 -19.42
CA GLY A 89 -15.52 -29.68 -20.28
C GLY A 89 -14.43 -28.67 -20.62
N LYS A 90 -13.25 -28.88 -19.99
CA LYS A 90 -11.97 -28.18 -20.15
C LYS A 90 -11.88 -26.82 -19.44
N ARG A 91 -11.38 -26.86 -18.19
CA ARG A 91 -10.62 -25.73 -17.64
C ARG A 91 -9.49 -25.41 -18.62
N SER A 92 -9.56 -24.27 -19.29
CA SER A 92 -8.36 -23.67 -19.85
C SER A 92 -7.55 -23.10 -18.69
N ALA A 93 -6.37 -23.65 -18.43
CA ALA A 93 -5.44 -23.17 -17.41
C ALA A 93 -4.80 -21.79 -17.72
N THR A 94 -5.49 -20.95 -18.51
CA THR A 94 -4.94 -19.72 -19.11
C THR A 94 -5.45 -18.42 -18.49
N ASP A 95 -6.55 -18.41 -17.76
CA ASP A 95 -7.21 -17.13 -17.41
C ASP A 95 -6.81 -16.55 -16.04
N ASP A 96 -6.16 -17.33 -15.16
CA ASP A 96 -5.64 -16.86 -13.87
C ASP A 96 -4.10 -16.64 -13.88
N GLY A 97 -3.52 -16.44 -15.07
CA GLY A 97 -2.08 -16.61 -15.28
C GLY A 97 -1.20 -15.36 -15.25
N ASP A 98 -1.78 -14.16 -15.26
CA ASP A 98 -1.01 -12.92 -15.28
C ASP A 98 -1.23 -12.05 -14.03
N GLY A 99 -2.17 -12.35 -13.14
CA GLY A 99 -2.39 -11.56 -11.92
C GLY A 99 -3.17 -10.26 -12.14
N TRP A 100 -3.81 -10.06 -13.29
CA TRP A 100 -4.71 -8.90 -13.52
C TRP A 100 -6.16 -9.12 -13.05
N THR A 101 -6.54 -10.36 -12.74
CA THR A 101 -7.93 -10.76 -12.47
C THR A 101 -8.10 -11.64 -11.22
N PRO A 102 -7.66 -11.20 -10.01
CA PRO A 102 -7.96 -11.92 -8.78
C PRO A 102 -9.46 -12.25 -8.66
N THR A 103 -9.80 -13.51 -8.38
CA THR A 103 -11.17 -14.03 -8.54
C THR A 103 -11.57 -15.00 -7.42
N ALA A 104 -12.71 -14.74 -6.79
CA ALA A 104 -13.43 -15.68 -5.93
C ALA A 104 -14.44 -16.49 -6.76
N THR A 105 -14.44 -17.82 -6.61
CA THR A 105 -15.39 -18.74 -7.28
C THR A 105 -16.39 -19.37 -6.29
N ARG A 106 -16.28 -19.01 -5.02
CA ARG A 106 -17.21 -19.38 -3.95
C ARG A 106 -17.62 -18.14 -3.20
N ILE A 107 -18.87 -18.10 -2.79
CA ILE A 107 -19.40 -17.03 -1.96
C ILE A 107 -19.14 -17.37 -0.50
N ASP A 108 -18.52 -16.44 0.22
CA ASP A 108 -18.28 -16.54 1.66
C ASP A 108 -18.55 -15.15 2.27
N PRO A 109 -19.69 -14.96 2.94
CA PRO A 109 -20.03 -13.68 3.58
C PRO A 109 -19.27 -13.43 4.89
N GLU A 110 -18.63 -14.45 5.46
CA GLU A 110 -17.86 -14.35 6.69
C GLU A 110 -16.39 -13.98 6.41
N ASP A 111 -15.89 -14.19 5.18
CA ASP A 111 -14.55 -13.77 4.76
C ASP A 111 -14.42 -12.23 4.77
N GLY A 112 -13.63 -11.67 5.69
CA GLY A 112 -13.41 -10.23 5.74
C GLY A 112 -12.66 -9.63 4.52
N HIS A 113 -12.09 -10.44 3.61
CA HIS A 113 -11.22 -9.99 2.53
C HIS A 113 -11.94 -9.67 1.21
N HIS A 114 -13.12 -9.04 1.29
CA HIS A 114 -13.96 -8.69 0.13
C HIS A 114 -13.31 -7.75 -0.89
N ALA A 115 -13.61 -7.93 -2.18
CA ALA A 115 -13.16 -7.06 -3.28
C ALA A 115 -13.52 -5.58 -3.04
N PHE A 116 -12.79 -4.65 -3.68
CA PHE A 116 -13.05 -3.22 -3.51
C PHE A 116 -12.73 -2.40 -4.76
N VAL A 117 -13.35 -1.22 -4.84
CA VAL A 117 -13.04 -0.19 -5.84
C VAL A 117 -12.65 1.10 -5.14
N GLY A 118 -11.75 1.86 -5.76
CA GLY A 118 -11.33 3.16 -5.26
C GLY A 118 -10.77 4.04 -6.35
N ASN A 119 -10.88 5.35 -6.18
CA ASN A 119 -10.38 6.32 -7.14
C ASN A 119 -9.49 7.40 -6.49
N GLY A 120 -9.09 7.22 -5.24
CA GLY A 120 -8.29 8.15 -4.44
C GLY A 120 -9.06 9.33 -3.83
N TYR A 121 -10.35 9.46 -4.14
CA TYR A 121 -11.28 10.31 -3.38
C TYR A 121 -12.35 9.45 -2.72
N LEU A 122 -13.01 8.58 -3.50
CA LEU A 122 -14.06 7.66 -3.06
C LEU A 122 -13.53 6.22 -3.06
N GLY A 123 -13.82 5.49 -1.98
CA GLY A 123 -13.59 4.04 -1.86
C GLY A 123 -14.85 3.30 -1.43
N GLN A 124 -14.95 2.02 -1.81
CA GLN A 124 -16.06 1.13 -1.44
C GLN A 124 -15.60 -0.34 -1.49
N ARG A 125 -15.80 -1.08 -0.39
CA ARG A 125 -15.77 -2.55 -0.40
C ARG A 125 -17.06 -3.11 -0.98
N ILE A 126 -16.95 -4.20 -1.75
CA ILE A 126 -18.06 -4.80 -2.47
C ILE A 126 -18.47 -6.08 -1.78
N ALA A 127 -19.71 -6.11 -1.29
CA ALA A 127 -20.30 -7.30 -0.70
C ALA A 127 -20.14 -8.53 -1.64
N PRO A 128 -19.99 -9.75 -1.10
CA PRO A 128 -19.88 -10.97 -1.91
C PRO A 128 -21.05 -11.13 -2.89
N ASN A 129 -22.27 -10.76 -2.48
CA ASN A 129 -23.47 -10.78 -3.32
C ASN A 129 -23.40 -9.81 -4.53
N GLY A 130 -22.35 -8.98 -4.63
CA GLY A 130 -22.03 -8.11 -5.76
C GLY A 130 -22.42 -6.65 -5.59
N ALA A 131 -23.35 -6.36 -4.68
CA ALA A 131 -23.81 -5.02 -4.35
C ALA A 131 -24.44 -4.99 -2.95
N GLY A 132 -24.56 -3.80 -2.37
CA GLY A 132 -25.19 -3.61 -1.07
C GLY A 132 -24.20 -3.65 0.10
N TYR A 133 -24.75 -3.79 1.31
CA TYR A 133 -24.03 -3.71 2.58
C TYR A 133 -23.87 -5.10 3.21
N THR A 134 -22.65 -5.42 3.63
CA THR A 134 -22.32 -6.63 4.40
C THR A 134 -21.49 -6.25 5.62
N ALA A 135 -21.69 -6.98 6.71
CA ALA A 135 -20.92 -6.85 7.94
C ALA A 135 -20.53 -8.24 8.44
N PRO A 136 -19.30 -8.71 8.18
CA PRO A 136 -18.81 -10.02 8.63
C PRO A 136 -18.66 -10.08 10.17
N GLY A 137 -18.83 -8.96 10.88
CA GLY A 137 -18.99 -8.97 12.34
C GLY A 137 -17.69 -9.05 13.16
N GLU A 138 -16.58 -9.52 12.56
CA GLU A 138 -15.25 -9.54 13.20
C GLU A 138 -14.89 -8.18 13.80
N THR A 139 -14.27 -8.15 14.98
CA THR A 139 -13.92 -6.89 15.64
C THR A 139 -12.60 -6.33 15.11
N THR A 140 -12.62 -5.10 14.57
CA THR A 140 -11.42 -4.40 14.10
C THR A 140 -10.39 -4.24 15.22
N GLY A 141 -9.13 -4.11 14.86
CA GLY A 141 -8.05 -3.76 15.77
C GLY A 141 -8.16 -2.37 16.42
N TRP A 142 -7.05 -1.98 17.04
CA TRP A 142 -6.86 -0.66 17.62
C TRP A 142 -7.03 0.47 16.57
N PRO A 143 -7.54 1.66 16.94
CA PRO A 143 -8.07 2.04 18.25
C PRO A 143 -9.57 1.78 18.38
N LEU A 144 -10.28 1.55 17.27
CA LEU A 144 -11.74 1.59 17.27
C LEU A 144 -12.38 0.39 17.98
N LYS A 145 -11.87 -0.82 17.82
CA LYS A 145 -12.48 -2.06 18.36
C LYS A 145 -13.99 -2.10 18.09
N THR A 146 -14.37 -2.05 16.82
CA THR A 146 -15.77 -2.03 16.34
C THR A 146 -16.01 -3.19 15.37
N PRO A 147 -17.26 -3.65 15.19
CA PRO A 147 -17.57 -4.66 14.18
C PRO A 147 -17.17 -4.19 12.78
N ARG A 148 -16.51 -5.07 12.04
CA ARG A 148 -16.08 -4.89 10.65
C ARG A 148 -17.28 -4.85 9.71
N TYR A 149 -17.16 -4.05 8.66
CA TYR A 149 -18.19 -3.86 7.65
C TYR A 149 -17.59 -3.42 6.31
N ASP A 150 -18.34 -3.62 5.24
CA ASP A 150 -18.01 -3.13 3.91
C ASP A 150 -18.34 -1.64 3.80
N GLY A 151 -17.40 -0.81 4.28
CA GLY A 151 -17.55 0.63 4.33
C GLY A 151 -17.34 1.33 2.98
N SER A 152 -17.88 2.56 2.91
CA SER A 152 -17.54 3.53 1.87
C SER A 152 -16.95 4.78 2.50
N PHE A 153 -15.86 5.27 1.93
CA PHE A 153 -15.06 6.34 2.54
C PHE A 153 -14.74 7.43 1.52
N VAL A 154 -14.64 8.66 2.04
CA VAL A 154 -14.10 9.82 1.31
C VAL A 154 -12.79 10.25 1.94
N SER A 155 -11.78 10.45 1.10
CA SER A 155 -10.47 10.93 1.51
C SER A 155 -10.58 12.25 2.31
N GLY A 156 -10.05 12.26 3.53
CA GLY A 156 -10.01 13.43 4.40
C GLY A 156 -11.30 13.74 5.17
N LEU A 157 -12.35 12.93 5.06
CA LEU A 157 -13.61 13.12 5.77
C LEU A 157 -13.53 12.47 7.17
N TYR A 158 -13.18 13.28 8.17
CA TYR A 158 -13.10 12.85 9.57
C TYR A 158 -14.29 13.39 10.38
N ALA A 159 -14.58 12.71 11.48
CA ALA A 159 -15.62 13.04 12.44
C ALA A 159 -15.13 12.77 13.86
N ARG A 160 -15.85 13.23 14.88
CA ARG A 160 -15.66 12.86 16.28
C ARG A 160 -15.78 11.35 16.41
N GLY A 161 -14.74 10.71 16.94
CA GLY A 161 -14.75 9.29 17.22
C GLY A 161 -15.55 8.94 18.49
N PRO A 162 -15.60 7.65 18.85
CA PRO A 162 -16.35 7.17 20.02
C PRO A 162 -15.89 7.80 21.35
N GLU A 163 -16.80 7.91 22.31
CA GLU A 163 -16.52 8.42 23.67
C GLU A 163 -15.41 7.64 24.39
N LYS A 164 -15.31 6.32 24.16
CA LYS A 164 -14.22 5.48 24.69
C LYS A 164 -12.82 5.92 24.22
N LEU A 165 -12.74 6.65 23.11
CA LEU A 165 -11.52 7.27 22.59
C LEU A 165 -11.42 8.76 22.92
N LYS A 166 -12.20 9.23 23.90
CA LYS A 166 -12.31 10.63 24.34
C LYS A 166 -12.74 11.58 23.21
N GLY A 167 -13.57 11.09 22.28
CA GLY A 167 -14.06 11.88 21.16
C GLY A 167 -12.99 12.25 20.12
N ARG A 168 -11.81 11.61 20.16
CA ARG A 168 -10.76 11.87 19.16
C ARG A 168 -11.21 11.48 17.77
N GLN A 169 -10.73 12.19 16.75
CA GLN A 169 -11.22 12.01 15.39
C GLN A 169 -11.03 10.58 14.88
N ALA A 170 -11.93 10.19 13.98
CA ALA A 170 -11.86 8.98 13.18
C ALA A 170 -12.54 9.25 11.82
N ILE A 171 -12.15 8.50 10.79
CA ILE A 171 -12.73 8.61 9.46
C ILE A 171 -14.23 8.30 9.49
N ALA A 172 -15.03 9.15 8.85
CA ALA A 172 -16.46 8.95 8.70
C ALA A 172 -16.75 7.96 7.55
N ALA A 173 -17.74 7.10 7.73
CA ALA A 173 -18.17 6.17 6.70
C ALA A 173 -19.51 6.62 6.11
N LEU A 174 -19.58 6.66 4.79
CA LEU A 174 -20.75 7.05 4.02
C LEU A 174 -21.83 5.95 4.04
N PRO A 175 -23.11 6.30 3.81
CA PRO A 175 -24.11 5.33 3.35
C PRO A 175 -23.60 4.50 2.17
N THR A 176 -23.85 3.19 2.22
CA THR A 176 -23.45 2.29 1.14
C THR A 176 -24.23 2.62 -0.11
N TRP A 177 -23.51 2.91 -1.20
CA TRP A 177 -24.09 3.42 -2.43
C TRP A 177 -24.22 2.37 -3.52
N THR A 178 -23.80 1.13 -3.32
CA THR A 178 -23.80 0.11 -4.37
C THR A 178 -25.14 -0.61 -4.55
N GLY A 179 -26.08 -0.47 -3.60
CA GLY A 179 -27.33 -1.25 -3.57
C GLY A 179 -28.18 -1.13 -4.84
N LEU A 180 -28.43 -2.29 -5.47
CA LEU A 180 -29.37 -2.54 -6.56
C LEU A 180 -30.04 -3.90 -6.32
N ASP A 181 -31.13 -3.90 -5.57
CA ASP A 181 -31.84 -5.10 -5.12
C ASP A 181 -32.80 -5.58 -6.24
N VAL A 182 -32.92 -6.90 -6.44
CA VAL A 182 -33.80 -7.49 -7.47
C VAL A 182 -34.93 -8.27 -6.81
N THR A 183 -36.17 -7.80 -6.97
CA THR A 183 -37.35 -8.47 -6.44
C THR A 183 -38.12 -9.17 -7.56
N ALA A 184 -38.35 -10.47 -7.38
CA ALA A 184 -39.27 -11.25 -8.21
C ALA A 184 -40.70 -11.06 -7.66
N ALA A 185 -41.48 -10.17 -8.29
CA ALA A 185 -42.82 -9.83 -7.81
C ALA A 185 -43.80 -11.00 -8.01
N GLY A 186 -44.86 -11.03 -7.20
CA GLY A 186 -45.87 -12.09 -7.15
C GLY A 186 -46.62 -12.03 -5.81
N ASP A 187 -47.45 -13.02 -5.51
CA ASP A 187 -48.24 -13.06 -4.26
C ASP A 187 -47.36 -13.09 -3.00
N ARG A 188 -46.15 -13.65 -3.12
CA ARG A 188 -45.10 -13.59 -2.09
C ARG A 188 -43.80 -13.08 -2.72
N PRO A 189 -43.57 -11.76 -2.77
CA PRO A 189 -42.36 -11.22 -3.37
C PRO A 189 -41.12 -11.72 -2.65
N GLN A 190 -40.09 -12.09 -3.41
CA GLN A 190 -38.79 -12.51 -2.92
C GLN A 190 -37.73 -11.56 -3.49
N THR A 191 -36.74 -11.19 -2.69
CA THR A 191 -35.72 -10.20 -3.06
C THR A 191 -34.33 -10.81 -2.98
N PHE A 192 -33.53 -10.58 -4.02
CA PHE A 192 -32.09 -10.70 -3.99
C PHE A 192 -31.49 -9.38 -3.53
N ASP A 193 -30.73 -9.44 -2.44
CA ASP A 193 -29.98 -8.34 -1.85
C ASP A 193 -28.73 -8.88 -1.13
N SER A 194 -28.01 -8.02 -0.41
CA SER A 194 -26.81 -8.40 0.33
C SER A 194 -27.04 -9.35 1.51
N SER A 195 -28.29 -9.57 1.93
CA SER A 195 -28.67 -10.52 2.98
C SER A 195 -29.06 -11.90 2.45
N THR A 196 -29.10 -12.08 1.12
CA THR A 196 -29.47 -13.36 0.51
C THR A 196 -28.47 -14.45 0.92
N PRO A 197 -28.93 -15.57 1.52
CA PRO A 197 -28.05 -16.64 1.97
C PRO A 197 -27.32 -17.32 0.80
N ALA A 198 -26.07 -17.75 1.07
CA ALA A 198 -25.24 -18.47 0.10
C ALA A 198 -25.94 -19.68 -0.55
N GLY A 199 -26.79 -20.40 0.22
CA GLY A 199 -27.55 -21.55 -0.29
C GLY A 199 -28.61 -21.22 -1.36
N ARG A 200 -28.88 -19.93 -1.62
CA ARG A 200 -29.76 -19.47 -2.70
C ARG A 200 -28.99 -18.99 -3.93
N ILE A 201 -27.66 -19.15 -3.92
CA ILE A 201 -26.73 -18.62 -4.92
C ILE A 201 -25.94 -19.78 -5.54
N SER A 202 -25.89 -19.84 -6.87
CA SER A 202 -25.09 -20.78 -7.63
C SER A 202 -24.35 -20.06 -8.77
N ASN A 203 -23.48 -20.77 -9.50
CA ASN A 203 -22.69 -20.22 -10.61
C ASN A 203 -21.91 -18.94 -10.25
N TYR A 204 -21.43 -18.86 -9.00
CA TYR A 204 -20.83 -17.66 -8.45
C TYR A 204 -19.42 -17.41 -8.99
N ARG A 205 -19.15 -16.15 -9.34
CA ARG A 205 -17.81 -15.62 -9.64
C ARG A 205 -17.77 -14.13 -9.29
N GLN A 206 -16.84 -13.72 -8.43
CA GLN A 206 -16.50 -12.31 -8.23
C GLN A 206 -15.04 -12.06 -8.62
N THR A 207 -14.83 -11.21 -9.62
CA THR A 207 -13.51 -10.88 -10.19
C THR A 207 -13.21 -9.40 -10.02
N GLN A 208 -12.02 -9.10 -9.50
CA GLN A 208 -11.48 -7.75 -9.43
C GLN A 208 -10.55 -7.52 -10.61
N PHE A 209 -11.01 -6.79 -11.63
CA PHE A 209 -10.20 -6.43 -12.80
C PHE A 209 -9.30 -5.24 -12.46
N ILE A 210 -8.19 -5.48 -11.76
CA ILE A 210 -7.32 -4.40 -11.24
C ILE A 210 -6.68 -3.57 -12.36
N ARG A 211 -6.48 -4.15 -13.56
CA ARG A 211 -6.03 -3.42 -14.76
C ARG A 211 -7.01 -2.33 -15.19
N CYS A 212 -8.29 -2.55 -14.91
CA CYS A 212 -9.39 -1.75 -15.42
C CYS A 212 -10.11 -0.94 -14.33
N GLY A 213 -9.91 -1.25 -13.05
CA GLY A 213 -10.54 -0.57 -11.91
C GLY A 213 -11.99 -0.96 -11.62
N LEU A 214 -12.36 -2.20 -11.97
CA LEU A 214 -13.74 -2.71 -11.95
C LEU A 214 -13.84 -3.97 -11.09
N VAL A 215 -14.91 -4.10 -10.31
CA VAL A 215 -15.33 -5.40 -9.73
C VAL A 215 -16.54 -5.91 -10.48
N ARG A 216 -16.51 -7.17 -10.89
CA ARG A 216 -17.67 -7.87 -11.47
C ARG A 216 -18.06 -9.03 -10.58
N THR A 217 -19.34 -9.13 -10.25
CA THR A 217 -19.93 -10.33 -9.65
C THR A 217 -20.96 -10.92 -10.61
N SER A 218 -20.80 -12.19 -10.96
CA SER A 218 -21.76 -12.98 -11.73
C SER A 218 -22.26 -14.14 -10.86
N LEU A 219 -23.57 -14.36 -10.84
CA LEU A 219 -24.18 -15.45 -10.08
C LEU A 219 -25.58 -15.80 -10.61
N THR A 220 -26.12 -16.94 -10.20
CA THR A 220 -27.53 -17.30 -10.35
C THR A 220 -28.18 -17.25 -8.98
N TRP A 221 -29.21 -16.41 -8.83
CA TRP A 221 -30.05 -16.38 -7.65
C TRP A 221 -31.29 -17.23 -7.86
N THR A 222 -31.64 -18.08 -6.89
CA THR A 222 -32.91 -18.82 -6.88
C THR A 222 -33.79 -18.28 -5.75
N ALA A 223 -34.96 -17.72 -6.07
CA ALA A 223 -35.98 -17.28 -5.11
C ALA A 223 -36.69 -18.47 -4.45
N ALA A 224 -37.20 -18.33 -3.21
CA ALA A 224 -37.72 -19.44 -2.40
C ALA A 224 -38.77 -20.34 -3.11
N ASP A 225 -39.51 -19.77 -4.07
CA ASP A 225 -40.49 -20.44 -4.92
C ASP A 225 -39.92 -21.15 -6.16
N GLY A 226 -38.59 -21.21 -6.29
CA GLY A 226 -37.86 -21.88 -7.37
C GLY A 226 -37.50 -20.98 -8.56
N ARG A 227 -37.97 -19.72 -8.60
CA ARG A 227 -37.64 -18.81 -9.71
C ARG A 227 -36.15 -18.45 -9.71
N ALA A 228 -35.45 -18.84 -10.77
CA ALA A 228 -34.03 -18.55 -10.95
C ALA A 228 -33.78 -17.30 -11.82
N THR A 229 -32.75 -16.52 -11.49
CA THR A 229 -32.33 -15.34 -12.26
C THR A 229 -30.81 -15.27 -12.30
N ASP A 230 -30.24 -15.20 -13.50
CA ASP A 230 -28.81 -14.92 -13.67
C ASP A 230 -28.57 -13.42 -13.49
N LEU A 231 -27.65 -13.04 -12.61
CA LEU A 231 -27.33 -11.67 -12.24
C LEU A 231 -25.86 -11.38 -12.51
N VAL A 232 -25.58 -10.21 -13.10
CA VAL A 232 -24.23 -9.68 -13.29
C VAL A 232 -24.17 -8.23 -12.81
N TYR A 233 -23.40 -7.99 -11.76
CA TYR A 233 -23.10 -6.67 -11.22
C TYR A 233 -21.71 -6.24 -11.67
N ASP A 234 -21.60 -5.02 -12.20
CA ASP A 234 -20.35 -4.33 -12.47
C ASP A 234 -20.29 -3.06 -11.61
N VAL A 235 -19.26 -2.93 -10.77
CA VAL A 235 -19.09 -1.78 -9.86
C VAL A 235 -17.77 -1.07 -10.14
N LEU A 236 -17.80 0.25 -10.26
CA LEU A 236 -16.61 1.10 -10.40
C LEU A 236 -16.71 2.40 -9.60
N ALA A 237 -15.55 2.91 -9.19
CA ALA A 237 -15.35 4.30 -8.78
C ALA A 237 -14.60 5.01 -9.92
N ASP A 238 -15.21 6.02 -10.56
CA ASP A 238 -14.66 6.61 -11.80
C ASP A 238 -13.30 7.26 -11.53
N ARG A 239 -12.27 6.87 -12.29
CA ARG A 239 -10.93 7.44 -12.15
C ARG A 239 -10.88 8.85 -12.74
N THR A 240 -11.73 9.16 -13.72
CA THR A 240 -11.76 10.45 -14.41
C THR A 240 -12.60 11.51 -13.72
N SER A 241 -13.49 11.11 -12.80
CA SER A 241 -14.34 11.99 -12.00
C SER A 241 -14.27 11.57 -10.53
N ALA A 242 -13.60 12.38 -9.70
CA ALA A 242 -13.36 12.06 -8.29
C ALA A 242 -14.66 11.72 -7.53
N HIS A 243 -15.72 12.45 -7.83
CA HIS A 243 -17.01 12.43 -7.14
C HIS A 243 -18.01 11.43 -7.71
N THR A 244 -17.59 10.47 -8.54
CA THR A 244 -18.51 9.59 -9.28
C THR A 244 -18.23 8.10 -9.04
N GLY A 245 -19.28 7.35 -8.72
CA GLY A 245 -19.32 5.89 -8.76
C GLY A 245 -20.42 5.39 -9.69
N ALA A 246 -20.41 4.11 -10.05
CA ALA A 246 -21.49 3.51 -10.83
C ALA A 246 -21.64 2.01 -10.54
N VAL A 247 -22.88 1.53 -10.66
CA VAL A 247 -23.23 0.11 -10.63
C VAL A 247 -24.08 -0.21 -11.84
N ARG A 248 -23.67 -1.19 -12.65
CA ARG A 248 -24.48 -1.75 -13.73
C ARG A 248 -24.94 -3.14 -13.34
N LEU A 249 -26.26 -3.35 -13.38
CA LEU A 249 -26.90 -4.63 -13.21
C LEU A 249 -27.40 -5.14 -14.56
N ARG A 250 -27.01 -6.34 -14.94
CA ARG A 250 -27.67 -7.14 -15.98
C ARG A 250 -28.36 -8.32 -15.30
N MET A 251 -29.65 -8.51 -15.58
CA MET A 251 -30.44 -9.62 -15.05
C MET A 251 -31.10 -10.41 -16.18
N THR A 252 -31.02 -11.73 -16.12
CA THR A 252 -31.69 -12.66 -17.05
C THR A 252 -32.56 -13.61 -16.25
N PRO A 253 -33.86 -13.29 -16.07
CA PRO A 253 -34.82 -14.17 -15.42
C PRO A 253 -35.04 -15.45 -16.22
N HIS A 254 -35.18 -16.60 -15.54
CA HIS A 254 -35.64 -17.87 -16.12
C HIS A 254 -37.13 -18.09 -15.91
N TRP A 255 -37.88 -17.00 -15.77
CA TRP A 255 -39.31 -16.96 -15.47
C TRP A 255 -39.96 -15.73 -16.12
N GLY A 256 -41.27 -15.78 -16.32
CA GLY A 256 -42.08 -14.64 -16.78
C GLY A 256 -42.89 -14.02 -15.64
N GLY A 257 -43.15 -12.72 -15.71
CA GLY A 257 -43.92 -12.01 -14.68
C GLY A 257 -43.51 -10.56 -14.54
N ARG A 258 -43.50 -10.03 -13.31
CA ARG A 258 -43.02 -8.68 -13.01
C ARG A 258 -41.77 -8.74 -12.14
N ALA A 259 -40.76 -7.95 -12.47
CA ALA A 259 -39.60 -7.73 -11.62
C ALA A 259 -39.58 -6.27 -11.14
N THR A 260 -39.10 -6.05 -9.92
CA THR A 260 -38.80 -4.72 -9.39
C THR A 260 -37.31 -4.63 -9.11
N VAL A 261 -36.66 -3.57 -9.60
CA VAL A 261 -35.28 -3.25 -9.22
C VAL A 261 -35.28 -2.02 -8.32
N THR A 262 -34.67 -2.14 -7.15
CA THR A 262 -34.62 -1.08 -6.13
C THR A 262 -33.21 -0.53 -6.02
N ASP A 263 -33.05 0.75 -6.36
CA ASP A 263 -31.86 1.54 -6.08
C ASP A 263 -31.89 2.03 -4.63
N ARG A 264 -30.88 1.66 -3.85
CA ARG A 264 -30.78 1.96 -2.41
C ARG A 264 -29.52 2.74 -2.07
N LEU A 265 -29.68 3.87 -1.38
CA LEU A 265 -28.64 4.46 -0.54
C LEU A 265 -28.87 3.93 0.87
N ASP A 266 -27.94 3.14 1.38
CA ASP A 266 -28.14 2.34 2.59
C ASP A 266 -27.37 2.92 3.78
N GLY A 267 -28.11 3.50 4.73
CA GLY A 267 -27.56 4.11 5.94
C GLY A 267 -26.91 3.11 6.90
N ARG A 268 -27.09 1.79 6.73
CA ARG A 268 -26.42 0.78 7.58
C ARG A 268 -24.90 0.82 7.48
N GLY A 269 -24.36 1.27 6.34
CA GLY A 269 -22.92 1.50 6.14
C GLY A 269 -22.40 2.77 6.82
N ALA A 270 -23.27 3.70 7.21
CA ALA A 270 -22.86 5.00 7.68
C ALA A 270 -22.33 4.96 9.12
N ARG A 271 -21.27 5.72 9.39
CA ARG A 271 -20.69 5.88 10.74
C ARG A 271 -20.24 7.32 10.96
N ARG A 272 -20.47 7.83 12.17
CA ARG A 272 -19.96 9.13 12.66
C ARG A 272 -20.48 10.32 11.83
N MET A 273 -21.75 10.26 11.47
CA MET A 273 -22.46 11.33 10.80
C MET A 273 -23.94 11.29 11.14
N THR A 274 -24.57 12.45 11.06
CA THR A 274 -25.99 12.65 11.29
C THR A 274 -26.66 13.09 9.99
N GLN A 275 -27.86 12.57 9.72
CA GLN A 275 -28.63 12.99 8.56
C GLN A 275 -29.10 14.44 8.70
N THR A 276 -28.96 15.24 7.64
CA THR A 276 -29.42 16.64 7.59
C THR A 276 -30.56 16.88 6.62
N GLY A 277 -30.96 15.84 5.86
CA GLY A 277 -31.97 15.93 4.83
C GLY A 277 -31.79 14.82 3.80
N GLY A 278 -32.42 15.00 2.65
CA GLY A 278 -32.43 14.03 1.56
C GLY A 278 -33.83 13.86 0.99
N GLY A 279 -33.94 13.27 -0.19
CA GLY A 279 -35.22 13.01 -0.84
C GLY A 279 -35.09 12.86 -2.36
N ALA A 280 -36.23 12.83 -3.04
CA ALA A 280 -36.26 12.85 -4.49
C ALA A 280 -35.82 14.21 -5.06
N ARG A 281 -35.19 14.21 -6.23
CA ARG A 281 -34.82 15.42 -6.98
C ARG A 281 -35.78 15.61 -8.16
N PRO A 282 -36.40 16.80 -8.30
CA PRO A 282 -37.29 17.07 -9.43
C PRO A 282 -36.61 16.86 -10.80
N GLY A 283 -37.39 16.48 -11.81
CA GLY A 283 -36.97 16.46 -13.22
C GLY A 283 -36.02 15.32 -13.62
N SER A 284 -35.70 14.38 -12.73
CA SER A 284 -34.91 13.18 -13.07
C SER A 284 -35.20 12.02 -12.12
N ARG A 285 -34.82 10.78 -12.47
CA ARG A 285 -34.82 9.64 -11.53
C ARG A 285 -33.62 9.72 -10.58
N THR A 286 -33.53 10.83 -9.85
CA THR A 286 -32.44 11.10 -8.93
C THR A 286 -32.96 11.25 -7.50
N MET A 287 -32.27 10.64 -6.56
CA MET A 287 -32.53 10.79 -5.13
C MET A 287 -31.23 11.10 -4.40
N ASP A 288 -31.32 11.66 -3.20
CA ASP A 288 -30.16 11.92 -2.36
C ASP A 288 -30.39 11.67 -0.86
N VAL A 289 -29.28 11.57 -0.13
CA VAL A 289 -29.18 11.69 1.33
C VAL A 289 -28.15 12.77 1.61
N THR A 290 -28.47 13.69 2.53
CA THR A 290 -27.50 14.68 3.03
C THR A 290 -27.14 14.38 4.47
N PHE A 291 -25.89 14.66 4.81
CA PHE A 291 -25.34 14.39 6.13
C PHE A 291 -24.46 15.54 6.61
N ARG A 292 -24.17 15.51 7.91
CA ARG A 292 -23.16 16.31 8.57
C ARG A 292 -22.31 15.39 9.44
N THR A 293 -20.99 15.48 9.33
CA THR A 293 -20.09 14.70 10.18
C THR A 293 -20.18 15.14 11.63
N ASP A 294 -20.18 14.19 12.55
CA ASP A 294 -20.33 14.48 13.97
C ASP A 294 -19.09 15.23 14.48
N GLY A 295 -19.27 16.34 15.20
CA GLY A 295 -18.19 17.12 15.84
C GLY A 295 -17.24 17.91 14.93
N THR A 296 -16.98 17.47 13.70
CA THR A 296 -16.21 18.25 12.69
C THR A 296 -17.12 19.10 11.81
N ASN A 297 -18.44 18.88 11.85
CA ASN A 297 -19.48 19.69 11.21
C ASN A 297 -19.28 19.89 9.69
N THR A 298 -18.76 18.87 9.00
CA THR A 298 -18.56 18.89 7.56
C THR A 298 -19.84 18.39 6.88
N ASP A 299 -20.48 19.25 6.10
CA ASP A 299 -21.66 18.89 5.32
C ASP A 299 -21.30 18.03 4.10
N GLY A 300 -22.18 17.11 3.72
CA GLY A 300 -21.98 16.28 2.54
C GLY A 300 -23.27 15.68 2.01
N ALA A 301 -23.18 15.08 0.83
CA ALA A 301 -24.30 14.43 0.19
C ALA A 301 -23.87 13.25 -0.69
N ILE A 302 -24.78 12.29 -0.79
CA ILE A 302 -24.71 11.18 -1.75
C ILE A 302 -25.98 11.24 -2.57
N ALA A 303 -25.82 11.30 -3.89
CA ALA A 303 -26.92 11.29 -4.85
C ALA A 303 -26.82 10.07 -5.75
N SER A 304 -27.96 9.53 -6.15
CA SER A 304 -28.07 8.41 -7.08
C SER A 304 -29.03 8.74 -8.19
N THR A 305 -28.61 8.57 -9.45
CA THR A 305 -29.46 8.66 -10.64
C THR A 305 -29.62 7.27 -11.26
N LEU A 306 -30.84 6.75 -11.29
CA LEU A 306 -31.16 5.43 -11.86
C LEU A 306 -31.59 5.55 -13.33
N ARG A 307 -30.94 4.76 -14.20
CA ARG A 307 -31.22 4.71 -15.63
C ARG A 307 -31.56 3.27 -16.07
N PRO A 308 -32.84 2.99 -16.39
CA PRO A 308 -33.21 1.75 -17.07
C PRO A 308 -32.65 1.68 -18.49
N GLY A 309 -32.25 0.50 -18.94
CA GLY A 309 -31.86 0.23 -20.32
C GLY A 309 -33.05 0.33 -21.28
N SER A 310 -32.76 0.43 -22.59
CA SER A 310 -33.78 0.55 -23.65
C SER A 310 -34.78 -0.61 -23.70
N GLN A 311 -34.41 -1.76 -23.15
CA GLN A 311 -35.21 -2.98 -23.07
C GLN A 311 -36.30 -2.89 -22.00
N ILE A 312 -36.19 -1.93 -21.08
CA ILE A 312 -37.10 -1.75 -19.95
C ILE A 312 -38.07 -0.62 -20.30
N ARG A 313 -39.36 -0.95 -20.36
CA ARG A 313 -40.46 0.01 -20.35
C ARG A 313 -41.10 -0.04 -18.96
N PRO A 314 -40.78 0.90 -18.05
CA PRO A 314 -41.34 0.90 -16.71
C PRO A 314 -42.87 0.99 -16.80
N GLN A 315 -43.57 -0.01 -16.24
CA GLN A 315 -45.03 0.02 -16.12
C GLN A 315 -45.46 0.79 -14.87
N GLU A 316 -44.65 0.68 -13.81
CA GLU A 316 -44.71 1.53 -12.63
C GLU A 316 -43.31 2.08 -12.39
N ALA A 317 -43.09 3.34 -12.78
CA ALA A 317 -41.97 4.13 -12.27
C ALA A 317 -42.43 4.78 -10.98
N THR A 318 -42.57 3.95 -9.96
CA THR A 318 -42.92 4.47 -8.66
C THR A 318 -41.64 4.94 -7.98
N ALA A 319 -41.55 6.24 -7.67
CA ALA A 319 -40.99 6.61 -6.37
C ALA A 319 -41.92 6.03 -5.28
N LYS A 320 -42.11 4.71 -5.23
CA LYS A 320 -42.83 4.01 -4.18
C LYS A 320 -41.82 3.95 -3.06
N HIS A 321 -41.80 5.05 -2.32
CA HIS A 321 -41.57 5.05 -0.90
C HIS A 321 -42.52 3.98 -0.32
N THR A 322 -42.02 2.78 -0.04
CA THR A 322 -42.73 1.81 0.81
C THR A 322 -42.53 2.28 2.25
N THR A 323 -43.46 3.10 2.76
CA THR A 323 -44.65 2.74 3.56
C THR A 323 -44.34 2.35 5.00
N ALA A 324 -44.16 3.36 5.85
CA ALA A 324 -45.03 3.49 7.01
C ALA A 324 -46.09 4.54 6.62
N GLN A 325 -47.37 4.28 6.92
CA GLN A 325 -48.54 5.01 6.42
C GLN A 325 -48.46 6.55 6.51
N GLN A 326 -49.02 7.20 5.48
CA GLN A 326 -49.61 8.55 5.43
C GLN A 326 -48.78 9.73 6.00
N ALA A 327 -48.14 10.50 5.10
CA ALA A 327 -48.16 11.98 5.02
C ALA A 327 -46.99 12.52 4.16
N GLY A 328 -47.30 13.27 3.08
CA GLY A 328 -46.35 14.16 2.38
C GLY A 328 -45.24 13.48 1.56
N ALA A 329 -44.64 14.23 0.62
CA ALA A 329 -43.41 13.81 -0.06
C ALA A 329 -42.32 13.50 0.98
N GLY A 330 -41.91 12.23 1.10
CA GLY A 330 -41.09 11.77 2.24
C GLY A 330 -39.63 12.21 2.16
N ALA A 331 -39.14 12.80 3.26
CA ALA A 331 -37.71 13.01 3.47
C ALA A 331 -36.97 11.67 3.67
N ALA A 332 -35.68 11.61 3.34
CA ALA A 332 -34.82 10.48 3.72
C ALA A 332 -34.90 10.21 5.24
N LYS A 333 -34.66 8.98 5.68
CA LYS A 333 -34.67 8.58 7.11
C LYS A 333 -33.48 7.66 7.39
N ASP A 334 -32.90 7.76 8.59
CA ASP A 334 -31.77 6.94 9.05
C ASP A 334 -30.65 6.83 8.01
N LEU A 335 -30.29 7.98 7.41
CA LEU A 335 -29.27 8.09 6.34
C LEU A 335 -29.56 7.21 5.11
N SER A 336 -30.82 6.82 4.91
CA SER A 336 -31.25 5.91 3.86
C SER A 336 -32.27 6.56 2.92
N ASN A 337 -32.18 6.21 1.64
CA ASN A 337 -33.17 6.58 0.64
C ASN A 337 -33.24 5.51 -0.46
N GLN A 338 -34.40 5.34 -1.09
CA GLN A 338 -34.60 4.35 -2.14
C GLN A 338 -35.56 4.82 -3.24
N GLN A 339 -35.34 4.32 -4.45
CA GLN A 339 -36.25 4.46 -5.59
C GLN A 339 -36.33 3.13 -6.34
N SER A 340 -37.43 2.84 -7.03
CA SER A 340 -37.59 1.56 -7.72
C SER A 340 -38.25 1.69 -9.08
N VAL A 341 -38.04 0.69 -9.92
CA VAL A 341 -38.74 0.53 -11.20
C VAL A 341 -39.30 -0.88 -11.30
N THR A 342 -40.58 -1.00 -11.63
CA THR A 342 -41.23 -2.28 -11.88
C THR A 342 -41.60 -2.42 -13.36
N PHE A 343 -41.27 -3.57 -13.94
CA PHE A 343 -41.45 -3.85 -15.35
C PHE A 343 -41.69 -5.34 -15.60
N PRO A 344 -42.33 -5.70 -16.73
CA PRO A 344 -42.56 -7.09 -17.07
C PRO A 344 -41.24 -7.75 -17.52
N VAL A 345 -41.08 -9.01 -17.17
CA VAL A 345 -39.94 -9.85 -17.57
C VAL A 345 -40.41 -11.11 -18.27
N GLN A 346 -39.53 -11.65 -19.10
CA GLN A 346 -39.74 -12.85 -19.91
C GLN A 346 -38.56 -13.78 -19.66
N ALA A 347 -38.82 -15.09 -19.60
CA ALA A 347 -37.79 -16.09 -19.40
C ALA A 347 -36.73 -15.99 -20.51
N GLY A 348 -35.45 -16.05 -20.13
CA GLY A 348 -34.29 -16.01 -21.02
C GLY A 348 -33.95 -14.63 -21.59
N ARG A 349 -34.76 -13.59 -21.34
CA ARG A 349 -34.50 -12.23 -21.84
C ARG A 349 -33.69 -11.43 -20.81
N SER A 350 -32.62 -10.77 -21.26
CA SER A 350 -31.79 -9.91 -20.41
C SER A 350 -32.29 -8.48 -20.32
N TYR A 351 -32.22 -7.91 -19.12
CA TYR A 351 -32.58 -6.53 -18.79
C TYR A 351 -31.40 -5.85 -18.10
N GLU A 352 -31.16 -4.59 -18.43
CA GLU A 352 -30.05 -3.81 -17.87
C GLU A 352 -30.54 -2.56 -17.16
N LEU A 353 -29.98 -2.27 -15.98
CA LEU A 353 -30.15 -1.00 -15.27
C LEU A 353 -28.79 -0.50 -14.83
N THR A 354 -28.59 0.82 -14.87
CA THR A 354 -27.39 1.45 -14.34
C THR A 354 -27.75 2.50 -13.31
N LYS A 355 -27.10 2.40 -12.16
CA LYS A 355 -27.08 3.39 -11.09
C LYS A 355 -25.82 4.24 -11.22
N TYR A 356 -25.97 5.55 -11.28
CA TYR A 356 -24.86 6.50 -11.27
C TYR A 356 -24.87 7.27 -9.96
N VAL A 357 -23.75 7.25 -9.25
CA VAL A 357 -23.63 7.83 -7.92
C VAL A 357 -22.75 9.06 -7.97
N GLY A 358 -23.18 10.11 -7.28
CA GLY A 358 -22.42 11.32 -7.03
C GLY A 358 -22.19 11.52 -5.53
N VAL A 359 -20.96 11.86 -5.14
CA VAL A 359 -20.59 12.07 -3.73
C VAL A 359 -19.75 13.33 -3.61
N ASP A 360 -20.17 14.28 -2.78
CA ASP A 360 -19.39 15.48 -2.51
C ASP A 360 -19.57 15.99 -1.08
N THR A 361 -18.59 16.76 -0.60
CA THR A 361 -18.52 17.27 0.77
C THR A 361 -18.11 18.74 0.79
N ALA A 362 -18.32 19.41 1.93
CA ALA A 362 -17.90 20.77 2.17
C ALA A 362 -16.37 20.95 2.12
N LEU A 363 -15.59 19.86 2.12
CA LEU A 363 -14.14 19.88 1.94
C LEU A 363 -13.72 20.23 0.50
N THR A 364 -14.59 19.97 -0.47
CA THR A 364 -14.31 20.09 -1.91
C THR A 364 -15.31 21.01 -2.63
N SER A 365 -16.44 21.33 -2.02
CA SER A 365 -17.49 22.15 -2.63
C SER A 365 -18.25 23.02 -1.63
N ARG A 366 -18.60 24.25 -2.03
CA ARG A 366 -19.46 25.16 -1.25
C ARG A 366 -20.93 24.71 -1.22
N SER A 367 -21.33 23.80 -2.10
CA SER A 367 -22.71 23.31 -2.21
C SER A 367 -22.70 21.80 -2.50
N PRO A 368 -22.28 20.98 -1.52
CA PRO A 368 -22.00 19.56 -1.73
C PRO A 368 -23.22 18.78 -2.24
N ARG A 369 -24.43 19.11 -1.78
CA ARG A 369 -25.67 18.49 -2.27
C ARG A 369 -25.89 18.68 -3.77
N ALA A 370 -25.71 19.92 -4.25
CA ALA A 370 -25.87 20.25 -5.66
C ALA A 370 -24.78 19.61 -6.52
N ALA A 371 -23.53 19.61 -6.02
CA ALA A 371 -22.40 19.02 -6.72
C ALA A 371 -22.51 17.49 -6.83
N ALA A 372 -22.90 16.80 -5.76
CA ALA A 372 -23.19 15.36 -5.76
C ALA A 372 -24.31 15.02 -6.76
N THR A 373 -25.44 15.75 -6.71
CA THR A 373 -26.55 15.59 -7.65
C THR A 373 -26.09 15.77 -9.11
N THR A 374 -25.31 16.81 -9.37
CA THR A 374 -24.78 17.11 -10.72
C THR A 374 -23.80 16.03 -11.18
N ALA A 375 -22.97 15.48 -10.29
CA ALA A 375 -22.05 14.40 -10.63
C ALA A 375 -22.80 13.13 -11.06
N ALA A 376 -23.83 12.74 -10.30
CA ALA A 376 -24.70 11.59 -10.62
C ALA A 376 -25.42 11.78 -11.97
N GLN A 377 -26.10 12.92 -12.16
CA GLN A 377 -26.85 13.22 -13.38
C GLN A 377 -25.96 13.32 -14.62
N ARG A 378 -24.77 13.93 -14.49
CA ARG A 378 -23.80 14.04 -15.59
C ARG A 378 -23.26 12.68 -16.01
N ALA A 379 -22.96 11.80 -15.04
CA ALA A 379 -22.54 10.44 -15.33
C ALA A 379 -23.65 9.65 -16.01
N ALA A 380 -24.90 9.78 -15.55
CA ALA A 380 -26.07 9.17 -16.19
C ALA A 380 -26.29 9.66 -17.63
N GLY A 381 -26.11 10.95 -17.89
CA GLY A 381 -26.18 11.55 -19.22
C GLY A 381 -25.11 11.03 -20.18
N ARG A 382 -23.90 10.74 -19.69
CA ARG A 382 -22.84 10.09 -20.50
C ARG A 382 -23.16 8.64 -20.83
N GLY A 383 -23.79 7.93 -19.89
CA GLY A 383 -24.05 6.49 -20.02
C GLY A 383 -22.83 5.61 -19.71
N TRP A 384 -23.09 4.31 -19.55
CA TRP A 384 -22.12 3.34 -19.02
C TRP A 384 -20.91 3.18 -19.93
N ASP A 385 -21.14 2.94 -21.23
CA ASP A 385 -20.05 2.65 -22.17
C ASP A 385 -19.05 3.81 -22.30
N ALA A 386 -19.54 5.05 -22.29
CA ALA A 386 -18.66 6.22 -22.34
C ALA A 386 -17.92 6.44 -21.01
N LEU A 387 -18.60 6.22 -19.87
CA LEU A 387 -17.99 6.30 -18.54
C LEU A 387 -16.91 5.23 -18.36
N TYR A 388 -17.23 3.97 -18.61
CA TYR A 388 -16.32 2.83 -18.45
C TYR A 388 -15.10 2.95 -19.36
N ARG A 389 -15.26 3.30 -20.65
CA ARG A 389 -14.12 3.48 -21.56
C ARG A 389 -13.13 4.54 -21.06
N LYS A 390 -13.62 5.68 -20.57
CA LYS A 390 -12.77 6.75 -20.02
C LYS A 390 -12.10 6.33 -18.70
N HIS A 391 -12.85 5.68 -17.81
CA HIS A 391 -12.35 5.12 -16.56
C HIS A 391 -11.23 4.09 -16.81
N ALA A 392 -11.47 3.09 -17.66
CA ALA A 392 -10.51 2.05 -17.98
C ALA A 392 -9.24 2.62 -18.65
N ALA A 393 -9.38 3.59 -19.57
CA ALA A 393 -8.23 4.26 -20.17
C ALA A 393 -7.38 5.02 -19.13
N ALA A 394 -8.02 5.62 -18.12
CA ALA A 394 -7.30 6.28 -17.03
C ALA A 394 -6.57 5.29 -16.12
N TRP A 395 -7.13 4.10 -15.86
CA TRP A 395 -6.43 3.02 -15.17
C TRP A 395 -5.26 2.46 -15.97
N GLN A 396 -5.45 2.19 -17.26
CA GLN A 396 -4.39 1.74 -18.16
C GLN A 396 -3.22 2.75 -18.23
N LYS A 397 -3.49 4.05 -18.09
CA LYS A 397 -2.44 5.07 -18.00
C LYS A 397 -1.60 4.93 -16.72
N LEU A 398 -2.20 4.58 -15.59
CA LEU A 398 -1.47 4.30 -14.34
C LEU A 398 -0.62 3.05 -14.48
N TRP A 399 -1.16 1.99 -15.10
CA TRP A 399 -0.46 0.72 -15.32
C TRP A 399 0.67 0.77 -16.36
N ARG A 400 1.02 1.94 -16.91
CA ARG A 400 2.24 2.10 -17.70
C ARG A 400 3.50 1.96 -16.86
N SER A 401 3.40 2.09 -15.55
CA SER A 401 4.48 1.88 -14.59
C SER A 401 4.28 0.61 -13.75
N ASP A 402 4.05 -0.49 -14.45
CA ASP A 402 3.96 -1.84 -13.88
C ASP A 402 5.34 -2.36 -13.44
N ILE A 403 5.33 -3.31 -12.50
CA ILE A 403 6.50 -4.09 -12.12
C ILE A 403 6.24 -5.53 -12.59
N GLU A 404 7.02 -5.96 -13.58
CA GLU A 404 6.87 -7.25 -14.23
C GLU A 404 7.90 -8.23 -13.66
N VAL A 405 7.42 -9.30 -13.02
CA VAL A 405 8.26 -10.42 -12.57
C VAL A 405 8.16 -11.52 -13.62
N LYS A 406 9.27 -11.78 -14.32
CA LYS A 406 9.31 -12.78 -15.42
C LYS A 406 9.32 -14.19 -14.82
N GLY A 407 8.90 -15.18 -15.60
CA GLY A 407 8.83 -16.60 -15.20
C GLY A 407 7.43 -17.08 -14.81
N ARG A 408 7.07 -18.32 -15.18
CA ARG A 408 5.73 -18.88 -14.94
C ARG A 408 5.54 -19.32 -13.49
N GLU A 409 6.62 -19.69 -12.83
CA GLU A 409 6.75 -20.02 -11.41
C GLU A 409 6.52 -18.79 -10.51
N HIS A 410 6.62 -17.57 -11.05
CA HIS A 410 6.48 -16.32 -10.32
C HIS A 410 5.10 -15.66 -10.47
N ARG A 411 4.08 -16.40 -10.94
CA ARG A 411 2.71 -15.89 -11.12
C ARG A 411 2.12 -15.29 -9.85
N ASP A 412 2.31 -15.96 -8.71
CA ASP A 412 1.82 -15.46 -7.42
C ASP A 412 2.52 -14.14 -7.04
N MET A 413 3.84 -14.08 -7.20
CA MET A 413 4.61 -12.86 -6.99
C MET A 413 4.11 -11.71 -7.87
N GLN A 414 3.87 -11.98 -9.17
CA GLN A 414 3.33 -10.99 -10.10
C GLN A 414 1.94 -10.49 -9.66
N ALA A 415 1.07 -11.40 -9.20
CA ALA A 415 -0.25 -11.05 -8.70
C ALA A 415 -0.17 -10.20 -7.42
N TRP A 416 0.72 -10.54 -6.49
CA TRP A 416 0.94 -9.79 -5.26
C TRP A 416 1.48 -8.39 -5.51
N VAL A 417 2.44 -8.24 -6.42
CA VAL A 417 2.99 -6.94 -6.84
C VAL A 417 1.89 -6.04 -7.42
N ARG A 418 1.06 -6.57 -8.33
CA ARG A 418 -0.04 -5.80 -8.91
C ARG A 418 -1.14 -5.50 -7.89
N ALA A 419 -1.45 -6.42 -6.97
CA ALA A 419 -2.38 -6.15 -5.87
C ALA A 419 -1.85 -5.06 -4.92
N ALA A 420 -0.54 -5.03 -4.67
CA ALA A 420 0.11 -3.99 -3.87
C ALA A 420 0.02 -2.62 -4.56
N GLN A 421 0.34 -2.53 -5.86
CA GLN A 421 0.20 -1.30 -6.64
C GLN A 421 -1.27 -0.83 -6.69
N TYR A 422 -2.22 -1.75 -6.91
CA TYR A 422 -3.65 -1.41 -6.97
C TYR A 422 -4.15 -0.79 -5.65
N GLY A 423 -3.72 -1.31 -4.49
CA GLY A 423 -4.08 -0.76 -3.18
C GLY A 423 -3.68 0.71 -3.03
N LEU A 424 -2.44 1.06 -3.42
CA LEU A 424 -1.96 2.45 -3.38
C LEU A 424 -2.63 3.34 -4.44
N LEU A 425 -2.78 2.85 -5.67
CA LEU A 425 -3.37 3.62 -6.77
C LEU A 425 -4.85 3.92 -6.54
N SER A 426 -5.61 2.96 -6.01
CA SER A 426 -7.04 3.12 -5.67
C SER A 426 -7.28 4.07 -4.49
N SER A 427 -6.26 4.29 -3.65
CA SER A 427 -6.31 5.17 -2.48
C SER A 427 -5.68 6.55 -2.70
N THR A 428 -5.18 6.85 -3.91
CA THR A 428 -4.50 8.12 -4.23
C THR A 428 -5.02 8.80 -5.49
N ARG A 429 -4.98 10.14 -5.49
CA ARG A 429 -5.45 10.97 -6.60
C ARG A 429 -4.61 12.24 -6.74
N SER A 430 -4.22 12.53 -7.97
CA SER A 430 -3.49 13.77 -8.29
C SER A 430 -4.36 15.00 -7.98
N GLY A 431 -3.75 16.04 -7.44
CA GLY A 431 -4.43 17.26 -6.99
C GLY A 431 -5.10 17.14 -5.61
N SER A 432 -5.14 15.95 -5.00
CA SER A 432 -5.53 15.80 -3.59
C SER A 432 -4.45 16.38 -2.67
N SER A 433 -4.87 16.93 -1.53
CA SER A 433 -3.99 17.35 -0.43
C SER A 433 -4.25 16.54 0.85
N ASN A 434 -4.80 15.34 0.71
CA ASN A 434 -5.00 14.39 1.80
C ASN A 434 -4.03 13.22 1.62
N SER A 435 -3.46 12.75 2.73
CA SER A 435 -2.55 11.61 2.76
C SER A 435 -3.33 10.29 2.77
N ILE A 436 -2.61 9.18 2.93
CA ILE A 436 -3.14 7.82 2.87
C ILE A 436 -3.00 7.17 4.24
N SER A 437 -4.06 6.55 4.75
CA SER A 437 -4.02 5.78 6.00
C SER A 437 -3.49 4.36 5.76
N PRO A 438 -3.08 3.61 6.80
CA PRO A 438 -2.61 2.23 6.64
C PRO A 438 -3.62 1.28 5.97
N ALA A 439 -4.92 1.57 6.05
CA ALA A 439 -5.98 0.79 5.39
C ALA A 439 -6.55 1.45 4.11
N GLY A 440 -5.95 2.57 3.68
CA GLY A 440 -6.42 3.37 2.55
C GLY A 440 -7.89 3.80 2.72
N LEU A 441 -8.68 3.63 1.67
CA LEU A 441 -10.13 3.89 1.67
C LEU A 441 -10.94 2.59 1.70
N THR A 442 -10.41 1.52 2.31
CA THR A 442 -11.06 0.20 2.33
C THR A 442 -11.72 -0.13 3.66
N SER A 443 -11.30 0.47 4.77
CA SER A 443 -11.91 0.26 6.09
C SER A 443 -11.58 1.43 7.03
N ASP A 444 -12.21 1.46 8.21
CA ASP A 444 -11.89 2.40 9.29
C ASP A 444 -10.86 1.83 10.29
N ASN A 445 -10.12 0.78 9.90
CA ASN A 445 -8.95 0.34 10.66
C ASN A 445 -7.98 1.51 10.90
N TYR A 446 -7.32 1.51 12.06
CA TYR A 446 -6.53 2.64 12.57
C TYR A 446 -7.30 3.98 12.61
N ALA A 447 -8.62 3.92 12.75
CA ALA A 447 -9.52 5.08 12.67
C ALA A 447 -9.38 5.88 11.36
N GLY A 448 -8.78 5.30 10.31
CA GLY A 448 -8.44 6.01 9.06
C GLY A 448 -7.47 7.18 9.24
N GLU A 449 -6.74 7.23 10.36
CA GLU A 449 -5.77 8.28 10.68
C GLU A 449 -4.48 8.12 9.85
N ILE A 450 -3.73 9.21 9.73
CA ILE A 450 -2.45 9.27 9.01
C ILE A 450 -1.30 9.10 9.99
N PHE A 451 -0.39 8.19 9.67
CA PHE A 451 0.81 7.85 10.44
C PHE A 451 2.08 8.20 9.65
N TRP A 452 3.26 8.00 10.24
CA TRP A 452 4.52 7.95 9.50
C TRP A 452 4.52 6.90 8.38
N ASP A 453 3.60 5.93 8.44
CA ASP A 453 3.44 4.89 7.44
C ASP A 453 3.29 5.43 6.03
N ALA A 454 2.55 6.53 5.91
CA ALA A 454 2.33 7.20 4.65
C ALA A 454 3.65 7.61 4.01
N GLU A 455 4.55 8.25 4.77
CA GLU A 455 5.84 8.75 4.28
C GLU A 455 6.89 7.66 4.09
N THR A 456 6.98 6.71 5.02
CA THR A 456 8.09 5.73 5.07
C THR A 456 7.82 4.48 4.25
N TRP A 457 6.56 4.01 4.19
CA TRP A 457 6.24 2.72 3.56
C TRP A 457 5.48 2.90 2.24
N MET A 458 4.46 3.75 2.22
CA MET A 458 3.50 3.81 1.11
C MET A 458 3.94 4.78 0.01
N TYR A 459 4.45 5.94 0.42
CA TYR A 459 4.89 7.03 -0.46
C TYR A 459 6.06 6.69 -1.38
N PRO A 460 7.13 5.95 -0.98
CA PRO A 460 8.32 5.80 -1.83
C PRO A 460 8.05 5.09 -3.16
N GLY A 461 7.24 4.02 -3.15
CA GLY A 461 6.82 3.33 -4.37
C GLY A 461 5.98 4.22 -5.29
N LEU A 462 5.09 5.05 -4.71
CA LEU A 462 4.34 6.06 -5.46
C LEU A 462 5.27 7.15 -6.00
N LEU A 463 6.26 7.61 -5.25
CA LEU A 463 7.18 8.66 -5.69
C LEU A 463 7.99 8.20 -6.90
N ALA A 464 8.43 6.94 -6.88
CA ALA A 464 9.22 6.34 -7.95
C ALA A 464 8.47 6.28 -9.29
N ALA A 465 7.16 6.03 -9.30
CA ALA A 465 6.37 5.85 -10.52
C ALA A 465 5.39 7.01 -10.84
N HIS A 466 4.84 7.63 -9.80
CA HIS A 466 3.73 8.57 -9.81
C HIS A 466 3.94 9.75 -8.84
N PRO A 467 4.95 10.60 -9.04
CA PRO A 467 5.20 11.77 -8.18
C PRO A 467 3.99 12.72 -8.14
N ASP A 468 3.13 12.70 -9.15
CA ASP A 468 1.86 13.45 -9.18
C ASP A 468 0.80 12.93 -8.19
N LEU A 469 0.85 11.64 -7.84
CA LEU A 469 0.05 11.03 -6.78
C LEU A 469 0.74 11.15 -5.42
N ALA A 470 2.05 10.87 -5.37
CA ALA A 470 2.87 10.94 -4.16
C ALA A 470 2.84 12.34 -3.52
N LYS A 471 2.67 13.40 -4.34
CA LYS A 471 2.53 14.79 -3.88
C LYS A 471 1.46 14.97 -2.79
N SER A 472 0.38 14.17 -2.80
CA SER A 472 -0.70 14.32 -1.82
C SER A 472 -0.26 14.07 -0.37
N VAL A 473 0.72 13.19 -0.17
CA VAL A 473 1.30 12.86 1.14
C VAL A 473 2.07 14.06 1.71
N VAL A 474 2.99 14.64 0.93
CA VAL A 474 3.77 15.80 1.38
C VAL A 474 2.94 17.10 1.45
N ASP A 475 1.96 17.27 0.55
CA ASP A 475 1.04 18.40 0.60
C ASP A 475 0.08 18.33 1.80
N TYR A 476 -0.27 17.12 2.26
CA TYR A 476 -1.04 16.94 3.49
C TYR A 476 -0.27 17.48 4.71
N ARG A 477 1.02 17.17 4.83
CA ARG A 477 1.86 17.70 5.92
C ARG A 477 1.99 19.22 5.85
N TYR A 478 2.05 19.80 4.65
CA TYR A 478 1.96 21.25 4.50
C TYR A 478 0.59 21.82 4.91
N LYS A 479 -0.51 21.14 4.56
CA LYS A 479 -1.88 21.51 4.94
C LYS A 479 -2.08 21.51 6.46
N THR A 480 -1.50 20.54 7.17
CA THR A 480 -1.65 20.39 8.64
C THR A 480 -0.57 21.12 9.45
N ARG A 481 0.32 21.89 8.81
CA ARG A 481 1.43 22.60 9.49
C ARG A 481 0.97 23.56 10.60
N ALA A 482 -0.22 24.15 10.47
CA ALA A 482 -0.75 25.04 11.50
C ALA A 482 -1.06 24.28 12.81
N GLY A 483 -1.62 23.08 12.69
CA GLY A 483 -1.79 22.16 13.82
C GLY A 483 -0.44 21.76 14.40
N ALA A 484 0.52 21.40 13.56
CA ALA A 484 1.86 21.04 14.01
C ALA A 484 2.61 22.17 14.75
N ALA A 485 2.45 23.42 14.32
CA ALA A 485 3.00 24.59 15.01
C ALA A 485 2.34 24.80 16.39
N ALA A 486 1.01 24.66 16.46
CA ALA A 486 0.27 24.76 17.71
C ALA A 486 0.67 23.65 18.71
N ASN A 487 0.88 22.43 18.21
CA ASN A 487 1.37 21.31 19.01
C ASN A 487 2.75 21.61 19.59
N ALA A 488 3.71 22.05 18.77
CA ALA A 488 5.06 22.38 19.20
C ALA A 488 5.03 23.42 20.33
N LYS A 489 4.30 24.53 20.11
CA LYS A 489 4.13 25.59 21.10
C LYS A 489 3.56 25.07 22.42
N LYS A 490 2.49 24.26 22.37
CA LYS A 490 1.83 23.73 23.57
C LYS A 490 2.66 22.69 24.31
N LEU A 491 3.59 22.03 23.62
CA LEU A 491 4.58 21.12 24.21
C LEU A 491 5.86 21.83 24.69
N GLY A 492 5.97 23.16 24.51
CA GLY A 492 7.15 23.93 24.92
C GLY A 492 8.31 23.92 23.91
N TYR A 493 8.07 23.47 22.67
CA TYR A 493 9.06 23.45 21.60
C TYR A 493 8.85 24.59 20.59
N LYS A 494 9.86 24.85 19.77
CA LYS A 494 9.77 25.71 18.58
C LYS A 494 9.39 24.87 17.36
N GLY A 495 9.08 25.53 16.24
CA GLY A 495 8.93 24.85 14.95
C GLY A 495 7.63 24.04 14.81
N LEU A 496 7.73 22.85 14.20
CA LEU A 496 6.59 21.99 13.86
C LEU A 496 6.71 20.61 14.54
N PHE A 497 5.66 20.23 15.26
CA PHE A 497 5.50 18.91 15.87
C PHE A 497 4.28 18.22 15.26
N TYR A 498 4.49 17.25 14.39
CA TYR A 498 3.41 16.43 13.84
C TYR A 498 3.05 15.30 14.81
N PRO A 499 1.75 15.03 15.05
CA PRO A 499 1.34 13.97 15.97
C PRO A 499 1.48 12.58 15.35
N TRP A 500 1.65 11.56 16.21
CA TRP A 500 1.75 10.13 15.81
C TRP A 500 0.61 9.68 14.89
N THR A 501 -0.62 10.08 15.25
CA THR A 501 -1.83 9.93 14.45
C THR A 501 -2.38 11.31 14.14
N SER A 502 -2.74 11.53 12.87
CA SER A 502 -3.13 12.83 12.33
C SER A 502 -4.34 12.70 11.41
N GLY A 503 -5.33 13.56 11.63
CA GLY A 503 -6.63 13.50 10.96
C GLY A 503 -6.84 14.70 10.04
N SER A 504 -7.87 15.49 10.32
CA SER A 504 -8.23 16.62 9.45
C SER A 504 -7.27 17.82 9.53
N LYS A 505 -6.67 18.09 10.70
CA LYS A 505 -5.91 19.33 10.97
C LYS A 505 -4.49 19.11 11.51
N GLY A 506 -4.11 17.89 11.89
CA GLY A 506 -2.85 17.61 12.59
C GLY A 506 -2.87 18.09 14.03
N ASP A 507 -4.03 18.02 14.68
CA ASP A 507 -4.22 18.44 16.08
C ASP A 507 -3.93 17.27 17.03
N LEU A 508 -2.79 17.35 17.72
CA LEU A 508 -2.34 16.33 18.66
C LEU A 508 -3.40 15.96 19.71
N TRP A 509 -4.17 16.93 20.20
CA TRP A 509 -5.04 16.74 21.35
C TRP A 509 -6.35 16.07 20.98
N ASN A 510 -6.83 16.31 19.76
CA ASN A 510 -8.13 15.85 19.27
C ASN A 510 -8.02 14.73 18.23
N GLU A 511 -6.84 14.41 17.71
CA GLU A 511 -6.66 13.41 16.64
C GLU A 511 -5.74 12.26 17.07
N CYS A 512 -4.79 12.49 17.98
CA CYS A 512 -3.80 11.47 18.31
C CYS A 512 -4.29 10.44 19.34
N HIS A 513 -4.27 9.14 19.01
CA HIS A 513 -4.89 8.09 19.83
C HIS A 513 -3.97 7.42 20.87
N SER A 514 -2.65 7.38 20.65
CA SER A 514 -1.69 6.64 21.50
C SER A 514 -1.11 7.49 22.64
N TRP A 515 -1.89 7.65 23.72
CA TRP A 515 -1.49 8.41 24.92
C TRP A 515 -0.91 7.54 26.04
N ASP A 516 -1.19 6.25 26.01
CA ASP A 516 -0.65 5.24 26.91
C ASP A 516 -0.46 3.94 26.11
N PRO A 517 0.78 3.57 25.73
CA PRO A 517 2.02 4.32 25.93
C PRO A 517 2.01 5.71 25.24
N PRO A 518 2.82 6.69 25.70
CA PRO A 518 2.70 8.09 25.30
C PRO A 518 3.29 8.44 23.91
N HIS A 519 3.13 7.58 22.91
CA HIS A 519 3.70 7.75 21.56
C HIS A 519 3.31 9.09 20.92
N CYS A 520 2.09 9.59 21.20
CA CYS A 520 1.63 10.91 20.80
C CYS A 520 2.62 12.05 21.15
N LYS A 521 3.43 11.89 22.19
CA LYS A 521 4.45 12.86 22.62
C LYS A 521 5.87 12.38 22.42
N THR A 522 6.15 11.09 22.54
CA THR A 522 7.52 10.56 22.65
C THR A 522 8.06 10.00 21.34
N GLN A 523 7.19 9.61 20.40
CA GLN A 523 7.62 9.02 19.13
C GLN A 523 7.98 10.09 18.10
N ASN A 524 9.07 10.81 18.39
CA ASN A 524 9.43 12.05 17.71
C ASN A 524 10.07 11.84 16.33
N HIS A 525 10.43 10.62 15.95
CA HIS A 525 11.04 10.33 14.65
C HIS A 525 10.16 10.74 13.45
N LEU A 526 8.84 10.89 13.63
CA LEU A 526 7.92 11.45 12.62
C LEU A 526 8.43 12.73 11.97
N MET A 527 9.09 13.58 12.76
CA MET A 527 9.67 14.83 12.28
C MET A 527 10.81 14.55 11.29
N GLY A 528 11.60 13.51 11.52
CA GLY A 528 12.57 12.97 10.56
C GLY A 528 11.90 12.39 9.32
N ASP A 529 10.87 11.55 9.48
CA ASP A 529 10.17 10.88 8.38
C ASP A 529 9.53 11.89 7.41
N VAL A 530 8.79 12.87 7.94
CA VAL A 530 8.15 13.94 7.15
C VAL A 530 9.19 14.80 6.42
N SER A 531 10.30 15.11 7.09
CA SER A 531 11.39 15.87 6.47
C SER A 531 12.06 15.08 5.34
N LEU A 532 12.28 13.78 5.53
CA LEU A 532 12.86 12.91 4.52
C LEU A 532 11.94 12.83 3.29
N ALA A 533 10.64 12.58 3.48
CA ALA A 533 9.69 12.52 2.38
C ALA A 533 9.59 13.85 1.60
N ALA A 534 9.55 14.99 2.30
CA ALA A 534 9.54 16.31 1.68
C ALA A 534 10.81 16.58 0.86
N TRP A 535 11.98 16.17 1.37
CA TRP A 535 13.24 16.28 0.64
C TRP A 535 13.27 15.36 -0.58
N GLN A 536 12.88 14.10 -0.43
CA GLN A 536 12.76 13.13 -1.52
C GLN A 536 11.81 13.60 -2.62
N TYR A 537 10.70 14.28 -2.27
CA TYR A 537 9.81 14.88 -3.27
C TYR A 537 10.54 15.88 -4.16
N TYR A 538 11.34 16.76 -3.56
CA TYR A 538 12.17 17.70 -4.30
C TYR A 538 13.21 16.96 -5.15
N LEU A 539 13.89 15.94 -4.63
CA LEU A 539 14.87 15.16 -5.41
C LEU A 539 14.23 14.50 -6.64
N ALA A 540 13.02 13.97 -6.47
CA ALA A 540 12.27 13.28 -7.52
C ALA A 540 11.68 14.21 -8.58
N THR A 541 11.39 15.47 -8.26
CA THR A 541 10.67 16.38 -9.17
C THR A 541 11.50 17.57 -9.64
N LYS A 542 12.49 17.97 -8.84
CA LYS A 542 13.21 19.25 -8.92
C LYS A 542 12.30 20.47 -8.93
N ASP A 543 11.10 20.34 -8.34
CA ASP A 543 10.13 21.43 -8.26
C ASP A 543 10.59 22.46 -7.20
N THR A 544 11.37 23.44 -7.64
CA THR A 544 11.91 24.51 -6.80
C THR A 544 10.83 25.49 -6.34
N THR A 545 9.74 25.64 -7.09
CA THR A 545 8.58 26.45 -6.70
C THR A 545 7.87 25.77 -5.53
N TRP A 546 7.56 24.48 -5.65
CA TRP A 546 7.00 23.70 -4.54
C TRP A 546 7.94 23.71 -3.33
N LEU A 547 9.26 23.54 -3.54
CA LEU A 547 10.23 23.59 -2.46
C LEU A 547 10.17 24.96 -1.76
N ARG A 548 10.06 26.07 -2.50
CA ARG A 548 9.98 27.41 -1.91
C ARG A 548 8.69 27.65 -1.11
N GLU A 549 7.55 27.25 -1.68
CA GLU A 549 6.22 27.60 -1.17
C GLU A 549 5.67 26.62 -0.13
N ARG A 550 6.04 25.33 -0.25
CA ARG A 550 5.46 24.24 0.54
C ARG A 550 6.50 23.40 1.27
N GLY A 551 7.55 22.96 0.57
CA GLY A 551 8.61 22.13 1.17
C GLY A 551 9.40 22.86 2.25
N TRP A 552 9.86 24.07 1.96
CA TRP A 552 10.71 24.87 2.85
C TRP A 552 10.03 25.23 4.17
N PRO A 553 8.76 25.71 4.21
CA PRO A 553 8.06 25.93 5.47
C PRO A 553 8.01 24.67 6.37
N VAL A 554 7.85 23.49 5.79
CA VAL A 554 7.86 22.22 6.53
C VAL A 554 9.26 21.88 7.02
N LEU A 555 10.26 21.85 6.12
CA LEU A 555 11.66 21.52 6.46
C LEU A 555 12.25 22.46 7.52
N LYS A 556 12.06 23.77 7.36
CA LYS A 556 12.48 24.79 8.33
C LYS A 556 11.83 24.57 9.69
N GLY A 557 10.51 24.38 9.70
CA GLY A 557 9.77 24.21 10.94
C GLY A 557 10.18 22.94 11.71
N ILE A 558 10.47 21.85 10.99
CA ILE A 558 11.00 20.62 11.60
C ILE A 558 12.43 20.83 12.13
N ALA A 559 13.30 21.53 11.39
CA ALA A 559 14.64 21.85 11.86
C ALA A 559 14.63 22.73 13.13
N GLU A 560 13.71 23.70 13.21
CA GLU A 560 13.47 24.51 14.41
C GLU A 560 12.99 23.67 15.59
N PHE A 561 12.14 22.67 15.34
CA PHE A 561 11.74 21.72 16.38
C PHE A 561 12.95 20.97 16.91
N TRP A 562 13.74 20.32 16.05
CA TRP A 562 14.92 19.55 16.48
C TRP A 562 15.94 20.41 17.21
N ALA A 563 16.21 21.62 16.71
CA ALA A 563 17.11 22.55 17.37
C ALA A 563 16.63 22.97 18.78
N SER A 564 15.32 22.97 19.03
CA SER A 564 14.76 23.23 20.36
C SER A 564 14.56 21.98 21.23
N ARG A 565 14.60 20.78 20.63
CA ARG A 565 14.28 19.50 21.28
C ARG A 565 15.51 18.81 21.88
N VAL A 566 16.69 19.03 21.29
CA VAL A 566 17.95 18.45 21.76
C VAL A 566 18.37 19.02 23.11
N THR A 567 19.07 18.21 23.91
CA THR A 567 19.73 18.64 25.14
C THR A 567 21.23 18.63 24.93
N ARG A 568 21.91 19.74 25.20
CA ARG A 568 23.39 19.79 25.15
C ARG A 568 23.97 19.08 26.36
N ASN A 569 24.97 18.22 26.13
CA ASN A 569 25.70 17.49 27.14
C ASN A 569 26.96 18.26 27.58
N ALA A 570 27.56 17.86 28.71
CA ALA A 570 28.76 18.49 29.25
C ALA A 570 29.97 18.40 28.30
N ASP A 571 30.07 17.30 27.54
CA ASP A 571 31.11 17.05 26.53
C ASP A 571 30.90 17.82 25.21
N GLY A 572 29.85 18.65 25.12
CA GLY A 572 29.51 19.41 23.93
C GLY A 572 28.73 18.63 22.85
N SER A 573 28.45 17.35 23.07
CA SER A 573 27.52 16.57 22.25
C SER A 573 26.05 16.94 22.55
N TYR A 574 25.12 16.43 21.76
CA TYR A 574 23.68 16.59 21.98
C TYR A 574 22.98 15.25 22.11
N SER A 575 22.00 15.17 23.01
CA SER A 575 21.13 14.01 23.20
C SER A 575 19.67 14.36 22.96
N VAL A 576 18.89 13.39 22.49
CA VAL A 576 17.42 13.44 22.49
C VAL A 576 16.91 12.46 23.53
N LYS A 577 16.41 13.00 24.64
CA LYS A 577 15.99 12.21 25.81
C LYS A 577 14.50 11.87 25.78
N ASN A 578 14.09 10.78 26.43
CA ASN A 578 12.70 10.36 26.61
C ASN A 578 11.93 10.26 25.27
N VAL A 579 12.37 9.33 24.43
CA VAL A 579 11.76 9.04 23.12
C VAL A 579 11.21 7.62 23.07
N ALA A 580 10.31 7.38 22.11
CA ALA A 580 9.99 6.06 21.62
C ALA A 580 10.51 5.96 20.17
N GLY A 581 11.15 4.83 19.83
CA GLY A 581 11.60 4.55 18.47
C GLY A 581 10.48 3.91 17.62
N PRO A 582 10.77 3.53 16.37
CA PRO A 582 9.93 2.62 15.60
C PRO A 582 9.59 1.33 16.34
N ASP A 583 10.51 0.78 17.12
CA ASP A 583 10.20 -0.32 18.03
C ASP A 583 9.37 0.16 19.22
N GLU A 584 8.07 -0.07 19.13
CA GLU A 584 7.11 0.36 20.14
C GLU A 584 7.16 -0.46 21.43
N TYR A 585 8.00 -1.50 21.53
CA TYR A 585 8.27 -2.15 22.82
C TYR A 585 9.23 -1.31 23.69
N SER A 586 9.99 -0.39 23.09
CA SER A 586 10.98 0.44 23.76
C SER A 586 10.46 1.88 23.94
N ASN A 587 10.02 2.22 25.15
CA ASN A 587 9.44 3.53 25.49
C ASN A 587 10.26 4.28 26.54
N GLY A 588 10.40 5.61 26.36
CA GLY A 588 11.07 6.48 27.34
C GLY A 588 12.59 6.37 27.35
N VAL A 589 13.18 5.85 26.28
CA VAL A 589 14.63 5.66 26.13
C VAL A 589 15.33 6.97 25.75
N ASN A 590 16.65 7.03 25.91
CA ASN A 590 17.47 8.16 25.48
C ASN A 590 18.26 7.80 24.23
N ASP A 591 18.50 8.79 23.36
CA ASP A 591 19.33 8.66 22.18
C ASP A 591 18.93 7.48 21.27
N GLY A 592 17.62 7.31 21.08
CA GLY A 592 17.07 6.35 20.12
C GLY A 592 17.65 6.59 18.73
N VAL A 593 18.34 5.60 18.18
CA VAL A 593 19.28 5.78 17.07
C VAL A 593 18.59 6.23 15.78
N PHE A 594 17.42 5.66 15.47
CA PHE A 594 16.63 6.10 14.32
C PHE A 594 16.11 7.53 14.52
N THR A 595 15.69 7.89 15.73
CA THR A 595 15.22 9.24 16.06
C THR A 595 16.35 10.26 15.90
N ASN A 596 17.54 9.96 16.43
CA ASN A 596 18.69 10.84 16.37
C ASN A 596 19.21 10.98 14.93
N ALA A 597 19.33 9.89 14.17
CA ALA A 597 19.72 9.93 12.77
C ALA A 597 18.69 10.68 11.90
N GLY A 598 17.39 10.51 12.19
CA GLY A 598 16.30 11.27 11.56
C GLY A 598 16.39 12.77 11.87
N ALA A 599 16.72 13.15 13.10
CA ALA A 599 16.95 14.55 13.50
C ALA A 599 18.12 15.18 12.74
N VAL A 600 19.26 14.47 12.66
CA VAL A 600 20.45 14.89 11.88
C VAL A 600 20.08 15.07 10.41
N THR A 601 19.37 14.10 9.84
CA THR A 601 18.92 14.13 8.44
C THR A 601 18.00 15.34 8.19
N ALA A 602 17.07 15.62 9.10
CA ALA A 602 16.17 16.76 8.96
C ALA A 602 16.88 18.12 9.02
N LEU A 603 17.83 18.29 9.94
CA LEU A 603 18.66 19.50 10.04
C LEU A 603 19.49 19.72 8.77
N ARG A 604 20.08 18.65 8.22
CA ARG A 604 20.87 18.70 6.99
C ARG A 604 20.01 19.00 5.76
N ASN A 605 18.84 18.37 5.63
CA ASN A 605 17.90 18.62 4.54
C ASN A 605 17.41 20.08 4.54
N ALA A 606 17.08 20.62 5.73
CA ALA A 606 16.71 22.03 5.86
C ALA A 606 17.87 22.96 5.50
N GLY A 607 19.10 22.68 5.97
CA GLY A 607 20.28 23.44 5.57
C GLY A 607 20.51 23.46 4.05
N ARG A 608 20.39 22.30 3.40
CA ARG A 608 20.54 22.19 1.95
C ARG A 608 19.42 22.90 1.18
N ALA A 609 18.17 22.76 1.63
CA ALA A 609 17.03 23.46 1.04
C ALA A 609 17.15 24.99 1.17
N ALA A 610 17.67 25.49 2.30
CA ALA A 610 17.94 26.92 2.49
C ALA A 610 18.93 27.43 1.42
N ALA A 611 20.05 26.73 1.25
CA ALA A 611 21.08 27.08 0.28
C ALA A 611 20.52 27.10 -1.15
N LEU A 612 19.76 26.08 -1.54
CA LEU A 612 19.13 25.99 -2.87
C LEU A 612 18.14 27.14 -3.14
N LEU A 613 17.51 27.67 -2.09
CA LEU A 613 16.53 28.76 -2.21
C LEU A 613 17.14 30.16 -2.04
N GLY A 614 18.45 30.26 -1.82
CA GLY A 614 19.14 31.53 -1.52
C GLY A 614 18.80 32.08 -0.14
N ARG A 615 18.52 31.22 0.84
CA ARG A 615 18.18 31.57 2.22
C ARG A 615 19.33 31.22 3.17
N SER A 616 19.45 31.95 4.27
CA SER A 616 20.40 31.63 5.33
C SER A 616 19.83 30.57 6.28
N ALA A 617 20.61 29.52 6.56
CA ALA A 617 20.32 28.52 7.59
C ALA A 617 21.07 28.88 8.89
N PRO A 618 20.43 28.81 10.07
CA PRO A 618 21.11 28.98 11.34
C PRO A 618 22.33 28.05 11.49
N ALA A 619 23.49 28.60 11.86
CA ALA A 619 24.72 27.82 12.06
C ALA A 619 24.56 26.70 13.11
N ALA A 620 23.70 26.94 14.11
CA ALA A 620 23.35 25.95 15.12
C ALA A 620 22.76 24.66 14.54
N TRP A 621 22.08 24.69 13.39
CA TRP A 621 21.54 23.47 12.79
C TRP A 621 22.65 22.51 12.37
N LYS A 622 23.74 23.04 11.78
CA LYS A 622 24.91 22.25 11.42
C LYS A 622 25.65 21.77 12.67
N ASP A 623 25.87 22.66 13.64
CA ASP A 623 26.55 22.33 14.89
C ASP A 623 25.87 21.17 15.64
N ILE A 624 24.54 21.23 15.75
CA ILE A 624 23.74 20.17 16.37
C ILE A 624 23.82 18.89 15.54
N ALA A 625 23.60 18.96 14.22
CA ALA A 625 23.61 17.80 13.35
C ALA A 625 24.94 17.01 13.38
N ASP A 626 26.06 17.70 13.57
CA ASP A 626 27.38 17.07 13.61
C ASP A 626 27.76 16.51 14.98
N ARG A 627 26.98 16.81 16.03
CA ARG A 627 27.29 16.44 17.42
C ARG A 627 26.16 15.72 18.16
N ILE A 628 25.03 15.42 17.52
CA ILE A 628 24.02 14.51 18.07
C ILE A 628 24.66 13.12 18.26
N ARG A 629 24.44 12.50 19.42
CA ARG A 629 24.94 11.15 19.72
C ARG A 629 24.23 10.11 18.87
N ILE A 630 25.00 9.16 18.35
CA ILE A 630 24.50 8.01 17.59
C ILE A 630 25.12 6.76 18.23
N PRO A 631 24.36 6.02 19.06
CA PRO A 631 24.89 4.88 19.79
C PRO A 631 25.46 3.81 18.85
N TYR A 632 26.74 3.47 19.04
CA TYR A 632 27.46 2.50 18.23
C TYR A 632 28.38 1.64 19.10
N ASP A 633 28.20 0.32 19.00
CA ASP A 633 29.06 -0.67 19.63
C ASP A 633 30.20 -1.04 18.66
N ALA A 634 31.35 -0.39 18.84
CA ALA A 634 32.53 -0.62 18.03
C ALA A 634 33.14 -2.03 18.21
N LYS A 635 32.81 -2.76 19.28
CA LYS A 635 33.33 -4.12 19.52
C LYS A 635 32.62 -5.13 18.63
N ASN A 636 31.31 -4.97 18.47
CA ASN A 636 30.47 -5.89 17.70
C ASN A 636 30.10 -5.35 16.30
N ASP A 637 30.54 -4.12 15.98
CA ASP A 637 30.18 -3.39 14.76
C ASP A 637 28.66 -3.16 14.62
N VAL A 638 27.94 -3.00 15.73
CA VAL A 638 26.46 -2.86 15.71
C VAL A 638 26.05 -1.47 16.19
N PHE A 639 25.16 -0.80 15.44
CA PHE A 639 24.49 0.38 15.98
C PHE A 639 23.50 -0.06 17.07
N GLN A 640 23.60 0.56 18.25
CA GLN A 640 22.68 0.25 19.34
C GLN A 640 21.38 1.02 19.12
N GLN A 641 20.25 0.38 19.41
CA GLN A 641 18.93 0.94 19.14
C GLN A 641 18.65 2.22 19.94
N TYR A 642 19.20 2.28 21.15
CA TYR A 642 19.21 3.44 22.02
C TYR A 642 20.38 3.32 23.00
N ASP A 643 20.68 4.38 23.74
CA ASP A 643 21.75 4.39 24.73
C ASP A 643 21.50 3.35 25.83
N GLY A 644 22.43 2.39 25.99
CA GLY A 644 22.31 1.31 26.96
C GLY A 644 21.37 0.17 26.55
N TYR A 645 21.12 -0.02 25.24
CA TYR A 645 20.29 -1.10 24.72
C TYR A 645 20.72 -2.48 25.25
N ARG A 646 19.74 -3.30 25.65
CA ARG A 646 19.97 -4.61 26.30
C ARG A 646 19.70 -5.82 25.41
N HIS A 647 19.74 -5.65 24.09
CA HIS A 647 19.52 -6.74 23.12
C HIS A 647 18.20 -7.48 23.31
N THR A 648 17.14 -6.75 23.67
CA THR A 648 15.80 -7.29 23.85
C THR A 648 15.12 -7.60 22.52
N MET A 649 14.00 -8.31 22.54
CA MET A 649 13.17 -8.44 21.34
C MET A 649 12.64 -7.07 20.92
N ILE A 650 12.54 -6.84 19.60
CA ILE A 650 11.96 -5.63 19.01
C ILE A 650 10.68 -5.96 18.25
N LYS A 651 9.69 -5.06 18.28
CA LYS A 651 8.42 -5.22 17.56
C LYS A 651 8.59 -5.21 16.05
N GLN A 652 9.42 -4.30 15.54
CA GLN A 652 9.58 -4.02 14.12
C GLN A 652 10.92 -3.35 13.82
N ALA A 653 11.26 -3.19 12.54
CA ALA A 653 12.50 -2.53 12.12
C ALA A 653 12.66 -1.13 12.74
N ASP A 654 13.79 -0.91 13.42
CA ASP A 654 14.19 0.35 14.03
C ASP A 654 15.60 0.73 13.54
N THR A 655 16.65 0.11 14.09
CA THR A 655 18.03 0.41 13.72
C THR A 655 18.36 0.07 12.27
N VAL A 656 17.73 -0.96 11.68
CA VAL A 656 17.94 -1.30 10.27
C VAL A 656 17.48 -0.17 9.33
N LEU A 657 16.57 0.71 9.78
CA LEU A 657 16.11 1.86 9.00
C LEU A 657 17.22 2.92 8.78
N LEU A 658 18.34 2.83 9.51
CA LEU A 658 19.55 3.59 9.23
C LEU A 658 20.06 3.31 7.81
N MET A 659 20.04 2.04 7.38
CA MET A 659 20.52 1.65 6.04
C MET A 659 19.58 2.16 4.95
N TYR A 660 18.27 2.00 5.17
CA TYR A 660 17.23 2.50 4.28
C TYR A 660 15.94 2.74 5.09
N PRO A 661 15.31 3.92 5.00
CA PRO A 661 15.51 4.95 3.97
C PRO A 661 16.52 6.05 4.31
N LEU A 662 17.14 6.06 5.50
CA LEU A 662 18.00 7.17 5.91
C LEU A 662 19.35 7.26 5.20
N GLU A 663 19.85 6.14 4.67
CA GLU A 663 21.19 6.06 4.05
C GLU A 663 22.31 6.55 4.99
N TRP A 664 22.19 6.23 6.28
CA TRP A 664 23.16 6.61 7.30
C TRP A 664 24.54 6.02 6.94
N PRO A 665 25.64 6.79 7.09
CA PRO A 665 26.98 6.29 6.82
C PRO A 665 27.34 5.10 7.73
N MET A 666 27.63 3.96 7.12
CA MET A 666 27.97 2.71 7.80
C MET A 666 29.05 1.96 7.02
N SER A 667 30.01 1.35 7.72
CA SER A 667 30.93 0.39 7.11
C SER A 667 30.17 -0.86 6.63
N GLN A 668 30.72 -1.62 5.69
CA GLN A 668 30.06 -2.84 5.21
C GLN A 668 29.84 -3.85 6.34
N ARG A 669 30.85 -4.05 7.20
CA ARG A 669 30.73 -4.89 8.38
C ARG A 669 29.62 -4.42 9.31
N ALA A 670 29.51 -3.12 9.55
CA ALA A 670 28.47 -2.59 10.41
C ALA A 670 27.05 -2.77 9.85
N LYS A 671 26.87 -2.66 8.52
CA LYS A 671 25.60 -2.93 7.85
C LYS A 671 25.14 -4.37 8.08
N VAL A 672 26.03 -5.31 7.82
CA VAL A 672 25.83 -6.75 8.00
C VAL A 672 25.50 -7.09 9.45
N SER A 673 26.40 -6.73 10.37
CA SER A 673 26.24 -7.08 11.78
C SER A 673 24.99 -6.45 12.38
N THR A 674 24.64 -5.22 11.98
CA THR A 674 23.39 -4.57 12.40
C THR A 674 22.16 -5.31 11.86
N LEU A 675 22.12 -5.63 10.56
CA LEU A 675 20.99 -6.36 9.97
C LEU A 675 20.78 -7.71 10.65
N ASP A 676 21.82 -8.53 10.76
CA ASP A 676 21.74 -9.86 11.35
C ASP A 676 21.33 -9.83 12.82
N HIS A 677 21.89 -8.87 13.58
CA HIS A 677 21.56 -8.70 14.99
C HIS A 677 20.07 -8.42 15.20
N TYR A 678 19.51 -7.45 14.49
CA TYR A 678 18.11 -7.07 14.68
C TYR A 678 17.13 -8.00 13.96
N ALA A 679 17.52 -8.64 12.85
CA ALA A 679 16.70 -9.68 12.23
C ALA A 679 16.52 -10.89 13.15
N ALA A 680 17.51 -11.21 13.98
CA ALA A 680 17.42 -12.27 14.98
C ALA A 680 16.55 -11.91 16.20
N LEU A 681 16.42 -10.61 16.51
CA LEU A 681 15.66 -10.09 17.65
C LEU A 681 14.25 -9.59 17.28
N THR A 682 13.91 -9.55 15.99
CA THR A 682 12.59 -9.11 15.53
C THR A 682 11.52 -10.12 15.92
N ASP A 683 10.45 -9.62 16.54
CA ASP A 683 9.23 -10.37 16.83
C ASP A 683 8.65 -10.98 15.54
N PRO A 684 8.56 -12.32 15.42
CA PRO A 684 7.97 -12.94 14.24
C PRO A 684 6.49 -12.57 14.06
N ASP A 685 5.77 -12.21 15.12
CA ASP A 685 4.37 -11.79 15.04
C ASP A 685 4.19 -10.28 14.91
N GLY A 686 5.30 -9.56 14.66
CA GLY A 686 5.30 -8.14 14.33
C GLY A 686 4.60 -7.82 13.00
N PRO A 687 4.33 -6.53 12.73
CA PRO A 687 3.56 -6.10 11.57
C PRO A 687 4.29 -6.29 10.23
N ALA A 688 3.51 -6.33 9.15
CA ALA A 688 3.92 -6.65 7.76
C ALA A 688 4.86 -5.66 7.05
N MET A 689 5.67 -4.88 7.78
CA MET A 689 6.56 -3.85 7.23
C MET A 689 8.05 -4.19 7.38
N THR A 690 8.43 -4.86 8.47
CA THR A 690 9.83 -5.07 8.88
C THR A 690 10.70 -5.75 7.82
N ASP A 691 10.27 -6.93 7.34
CA ASP A 691 11.08 -7.75 6.45
C ASP A 691 11.25 -7.13 5.05
N SER A 692 10.41 -6.17 4.67
CA SER A 692 10.61 -5.43 3.42
C SER A 692 11.86 -4.53 3.47
N VAL A 693 12.10 -3.87 4.62
CA VAL A 693 13.34 -3.11 4.84
C VAL A 693 14.52 -4.03 5.06
N HIS A 694 14.35 -5.19 5.71
CA HIS A 694 15.41 -6.21 5.76
C HIS A 694 15.84 -6.65 4.35
N ALA A 695 14.90 -6.83 3.42
CA ALA A 695 15.21 -7.18 2.04
C ALA A 695 15.99 -6.07 1.33
N VAL A 696 15.59 -4.80 1.48
CA VAL A 696 16.31 -3.65 0.91
C VAL A 696 17.70 -3.50 1.54
N ALA A 697 17.81 -3.71 2.86
CA ALA A 697 19.07 -3.68 3.59
C ALA A 697 20.03 -4.79 3.16
N ALA A 698 19.55 -6.03 3.05
CA ALA A 698 20.31 -7.18 2.56
C ALA A 698 20.82 -6.95 1.13
N ALA A 699 19.94 -6.46 0.24
CA ALA A 699 20.31 -6.12 -1.13
C ALA A 699 21.40 -5.05 -1.21
N GLY A 700 21.35 -4.05 -0.31
CA GLY A 700 22.34 -2.97 -0.23
C GLY A 700 23.65 -3.35 0.46
N ALA A 701 23.61 -4.28 1.42
CA ALA A 701 24.81 -4.82 2.09
C ALA A 701 25.58 -5.78 1.16
N GLY A 702 24.86 -6.55 0.34
CA GLY A 702 25.46 -7.42 -0.67
C GLY A 702 26.22 -8.61 -0.08
N GLU A 703 25.73 -9.17 1.02
CA GLU A 703 26.34 -10.34 1.65
C GLU A 703 26.33 -11.57 0.73
N PRO A 704 27.37 -12.43 0.81
CA PRO A 704 27.36 -13.72 0.14
C PRO A 704 26.09 -14.53 0.41
N GLY A 705 25.42 -14.98 -0.65
CA GLY A 705 24.16 -15.72 -0.54
C GLY A 705 22.96 -15.01 -1.18
N CYS A 706 21.77 -15.35 -0.71
CA CYS A 706 20.49 -14.96 -1.32
C CYS A 706 19.42 -14.60 -0.28
N SER A 707 19.83 -14.23 0.94
CA SER A 707 18.94 -13.79 2.03
C SER A 707 18.01 -12.62 1.63
N THR A 708 18.41 -11.81 0.64
CA THR A 708 17.53 -10.78 0.04
C THR A 708 16.19 -11.37 -0.41
N TYR A 709 16.19 -12.54 -1.06
CA TYR A 709 14.95 -13.20 -1.47
C TYR A 709 14.19 -13.79 -0.29
N THR A 710 14.89 -14.33 0.72
CA THR A 710 14.27 -14.80 1.96
C THR A 710 13.49 -13.69 2.65
N TYR A 711 14.10 -12.52 2.88
CA TYR A 711 13.42 -11.37 3.47
C TYR A 711 12.30 -10.84 2.57
N MET A 712 12.49 -10.82 1.24
CA MET A 712 11.42 -10.45 0.31
C MET A 712 10.20 -11.36 0.48
N MET A 713 10.39 -12.69 0.53
CA MET A 713 9.29 -13.64 0.73
C MET A 713 8.65 -13.52 2.11
N ARG A 714 9.44 -13.27 3.16
CA ARG A 714 8.94 -12.98 4.51
C ARG A 714 8.08 -11.73 4.58
N SER A 715 8.38 -10.72 3.76
CA SER A 715 7.61 -9.47 3.71
C SER A 715 6.23 -9.60 3.06
N ILE A 716 5.94 -10.73 2.38
CA ILE A 716 4.74 -10.89 1.57
C ILE A 716 3.94 -12.16 1.85
N LYS A 717 4.55 -13.34 1.70
CA LYS A 717 3.88 -14.64 1.71
C LYS A 717 3.04 -14.89 2.99
N PRO A 718 3.46 -14.50 4.20
CA PRO A 718 2.65 -14.76 5.39
C PRO A 718 1.51 -13.76 5.58
N PHE A 719 1.40 -12.71 4.77
CA PHE A 719 0.44 -11.61 4.94
C PHE A 719 -0.66 -11.56 3.87
N VAL A 720 -0.45 -12.16 2.70
CA VAL A 720 -1.47 -12.18 1.64
C VAL A 720 -2.66 -13.07 2.06
N ARG A 721 -3.88 -12.58 1.85
CA ARG A 721 -5.13 -13.24 2.21
C ARG A 721 -6.19 -13.09 1.12
N GLY A 722 -7.13 -14.04 1.13
CA GLY A 722 -8.31 -14.04 0.30
C GLY A 722 -8.04 -14.17 -1.20
N ALA A 723 -9.12 -14.28 -1.97
CA ALA A 723 -9.07 -14.42 -3.42
C ALA A 723 -8.58 -13.16 -4.15
N PHE A 724 -8.51 -12.03 -3.46
CA PHE A 724 -8.16 -10.72 -4.02
C PHE A 724 -6.76 -10.24 -3.62
N HIS A 725 -5.95 -11.11 -3.02
CA HIS A 725 -4.58 -10.84 -2.58
C HIS A 725 -4.47 -9.56 -1.72
N GLN A 726 -5.39 -9.40 -0.76
CA GLN A 726 -5.30 -8.32 0.22
C GLN A 726 -4.23 -8.63 1.25
N PHE A 727 -3.59 -7.61 1.79
CA PHE A 727 -2.57 -7.80 2.82
C PHE A 727 -3.21 -7.68 4.19
N SER A 728 -2.89 -8.63 5.06
CA SER A 728 -3.09 -8.56 6.49
C SER A 728 -1.93 -7.80 7.13
N GLU A 729 -2.20 -7.03 8.18
CA GLU A 729 -1.18 -6.43 9.05
C GLU A 729 -0.29 -7.48 9.73
N ALA A 730 -0.84 -8.67 10.04
CA ALA A 730 -0.17 -9.68 10.85
C ALA A 730 -0.16 -11.07 10.19
N ARG A 731 0.77 -11.92 10.65
CA ARG A 731 0.93 -13.29 10.14
C ARG A 731 -0.23 -14.21 10.55
N GLY A 732 -0.81 -13.99 11.74
CA GLY A 732 -1.97 -14.73 12.25
C GLY A 732 -3.24 -13.88 12.28
N ASP A 733 -4.25 -14.37 13.00
CA ASP A 733 -5.57 -13.74 13.11
C ASP A 733 -5.63 -12.60 14.15
N LYS A 734 -4.49 -12.25 14.76
CA LYS A 734 -4.34 -11.15 15.71
C LYS A 734 -3.09 -10.35 15.41
N ALA A 735 -3.20 -9.03 15.44
CA ALA A 735 -2.06 -8.13 15.30
C ALA A 735 -1.28 -8.02 16.61
N GLY A 736 -0.06 -8.57 16.65
CA GLY A 736 0.74 -8.71 17.88
C GLY A 736 0.14 -9.79 18.78
N ALA A 737 0.46 -11.06 18.55
CA ALA A 737 -0.17 -12.20 19.21
C ALA A 737 -0.08 -12.17 20.76
N GLY A 738 0.92 -11.46 21.31
CA GLY A 738 1.09 -11.21 22.75
C GLY A 738 0.46 -9.92 23.29
N ASP A 739 -0.12 -9.05 22.45
CA ASP A 739 -0.71 -7.78 22.88
C ASP A 739 -2.17 -7.99 23.35
N PRO A 740 -2.50 -7.74 24.64
CA PRO A 740 -3.86 -7.86 25.15
C PRO A 740 -4.86 -6.85 24.52
N HIS A 741 -4.38 -5.90 23.71
CA HIS A 741 -5.19 -4.96 22.95
C HIS A 741 -5.33 -5.30 21.47
N ALA A 742 -4.72 -6.39 20.99
CA ALA A 742 -4.84 -6.90 19.64
C ALA A 742 -6.30 -7.24 19.29
N GLY A 743 -6.79 -6.69 18.18
CA GLY A 743 -8.01 -7.16 17.52
C GLY A 743 -7.69 -7.86 16.21
N SER A 744 -8.68 -8.05 15.34
CA SER A 744 -8.44 -8.59 14.00
C SER A 744 -7.51 -7.65 13.23
N PRO A 745 -6.48 -8.19 12.53
CA PRO A 745 -5.51 -7.40 11.77
C PRO A 745 -6.17 -6.42 10.81
N ALA A 746 -5.52 -5.28 10.60
CA ALA A 746 -5.97 -4.36 9.56
C ALA A 746 -5.90 -5.01 8.17
N GLN A 747 -6.90 -4.72 7.34
CA GLN A 747 -6.95 -5.13 5.94
C GLN A 747 -7.79 -4.14 5.12
N ASP A 748 -7.47 -3.87 3.87
CA ASP A 748 -6.25 -4.21 3.14
C ASP A 748 -5.10 -3.35 3.71
N PHE A 749 -3.99 -3.95 4.17
CA PHE A 749 -2.92 -3.24 4.87
C PHE A 749 -1.89 -2.67 3.89
N LEU A 750 -2.09 -1.41 3.51
CA LEU A 750 -1.30 -0.73 2.49
C LEU A 750 0.12 -0.39 2.96
N THR A 751 0.38 -0.30 4.27
CA THR A 751 1.75 -0.13 4.80
C THR A 751 2.63 -1.28 4.35
N GLY A 752 2.19 -2.53 4.55
CA GLY A 752 2.92 -3.73 4.09
C GLY A 752 3.05 -3.79 2.57
N LYS A 753 1.98 -3.42 1.84
CA LYS A 753 2.03 -3.30 0.36
C LYS A 753 3.09 -2.31 -0.11
N GLY A 754 3.14 -1.14 0.52
CA GLY A 754 4.11 -0.10 0.24
C GLY A 754 5.55 -0.57 0.49
N GLY A 755 5.81 -1.15 1.67
CA GLY A 755 7.11 -1.74 2.00
C GLY A 755 7.54 -2.81 0.99
N PHE A 756 6.65 -3.75 0.67
CA PHE A 756 6.92 -4.80 -0.30
C PHE A 756 7.32 -4.26 -1.68
N LEU A 757 6.65 -3.22 -2.19
CA LEU A 757 7.04 -2.59 -3.46
C LEU A 757 8.46 -2.00 -3.44
N GLN A 758 8.91 -1.52 -2.28
CA GLN A 758 10.26 -0.96 -2.11
C GLN A 758 11.36 -2.04 -2.26
N THR A 759 11.04 -3.31 -2.04
CA THR A 759 11.99 -4.41 -2.30
C THR A 759 12.38 -4.47 -3.78
N PHE A 760 11.47 -4.10 -4.69
CA PHE A 760 11.74 -3.98 -6.11
C PHE A 760 12.36 -2.62 -6.45
N THR A 761 11.72 -1.52 -6.01
CA THR A 761 12.13 -0.18 -6.46
C THR A 761 13.42 0.31 -5.84
N ASN A 762 13.76 -0.09 -4.61
CA ASN A 762 14.92 0.41 -3.86
C ASN A 762 15.88 -0.71 -3.43
N GLY A 763 15.39 -1.95 -3.33
CA GLY A 763 16.19 -3.15 -3.10
C GLY A 763 16.86 -3.64 -4.38
N LEU A 764 16.11 -4.31 -5.26
CA LEU A 764 16.66 -4.94 -6.47
C LEU A 764 17.34 -3.97 -7.43
N THR A 765 16.85 -2.74 -7.59
CA THR A 765 17.50 -1.73 -8.45
C THR A 765 18.66 -1.01 -7.76
N GLY A 766 18.73 -1.04 -6.42
CA GLY A 766 19.57 -0.16 -5.62
C GLY A 766 19.21 1.33 -5.72
N MET A 767 18.03 1.69 -6.24
CA MET A 767 17.72 3.08 -6.62
C MET A 767 17.82 4.06 -5.44
N ARG A 768 18.59 5.15 -5.62
CA ARG A 768 18.58 6.32 -4.74
C ARG A 768 18.58 7.59 -5.58
N MET A 769 17.63 8.48 -5.32
CA MET A 769 17.53 9.75 -6.05
C MET A 769 18.51 10.77 -5.46
N ARG A 770 19.22 11.50 -6.33
CA ARG A 770 20.07 12.63 -5.96
C ARG A 770 19.55 13.90 -6.63
N GLU A 771 20.14 15.05 -6.29
CA GLU A 771 19.70 16.34 -6.83
C GLU A 771 19.88 16.44 -8.34
N ASP A 772 20.81 15.69 -8.93
CA ASP A 772 21.24 15.88 -10.31
C ASP A 772 21.55 14.57 -11.05
N ARG A 773 21.39 13.42 -10.39
CA ARG A 773 21.53 12.08 -10.95
C ARG A 773 20.65 11.07 -10.21
N VAL A 774 20.53 9.86 -10.76
CA VAL A 774 19.95 8.69 -10.08
C VAL A 774 21.06 7.69 -9.82
N HIS A 775 21.22 7.25 -8.58
CA HIS A 775 22.10 6.13 -8.25
C HIS A 775 21.36 4.81 -8.50
N LEU A 776 22.02 3.85 -9.16
CA LEU A 776 21.55 2.49 -9.41
C LEU A 776 22.66 1.49 -9.11
N ASP A 777 22.32 0.43 -8.40
CA ASP A 777 23.25 -0.63 -8.00
C ASP A 777 22.50 -1.98 -8.00
N PRO A 778 22.13 -2.44 -9.20
CA PRO A 778 21.14 -3.49 -9.34
C PRO A 778 21.68 -4.85 -8.90
N MET A 779 20.82 -5.66 -8.29
CA MET A 779 21.10 -7.04 -7.93
C MET A 779 19.90 -7.93 -8.24
N LEU A 780 20.12 -9.22 -8.46
CA LEU A 780 19.03 -10.16 -8.68
C LEU A 780 19.33 -11.49 -7.97
N PRO A 781 18.47 -11.94 -7.04
CA PRO A 781 18.67 -13.23 -6.39
C PRO A 781 18.40 -14.36 -7.41
N PRO A 782 19.04 -15.54 -7.26
CA PRO A 782 18.93 -16.62 -8.23
C PRO A 782 17.49 -17.14 -8.40
N GLN A 783 16.66 -16.99 -7.37
CA GLN A 783 15.25 -17.33 -7.40
C GLN A 783 14.43 -16.47 -8.36
N LEU A 784 14.96 -15.34 -8.85
CA LEU A 784 14.31 -14.48 -9.84
C LEU A 784 15.09 -14.46 -11.17
N SER A 785 15.81 -15.54 -11.51
CA SER A 785 16.78 -15.57 -12.61
C SER A 785 16.24 -15.17 -13.99
N ASP A 786 14.93 -15.33 -14.22
CA ASP A 786 14.25 -14.89 -15.45
C ASP A 786 14.18 -13.35 -15.60
N GLY A 787 14.37 -12.62 -14.49
CA GLY A 787 14.49 -11.17 -14.46
C GLY A 787 13.24 -10.43 -13.99
N VAL A 788 13.44 -9.14 -13.71
CA VAL A 788 12.40 -8.21 -13.26
C VAL A 788 12.47 -6.94 -14.10
N THR A 789 11.32 -6.41 -14.53
CA THR A 789 11.24 -5.15 -15.27
C THR A 789 10.39 -4.13 -14.52
N LEU A 790 10.98 -2.99 -14.15
CA LEU A 790 10.28 -1.85 -13.61
C LEU A 790 10.05 -0.84 -14.74
N ARG A 791 8.79 -0.59 -15.08
CA ARG A 791 8.44 0.35 -16.15
C ARG A 791 8.10 1.72 -15.60
N GLY A 792 8.32 2.74 -16.41
CA GLY A 792 7.74 4.06 -16.20
C GLY A 792 8.17 4.76 -14.91
N LEU A 793 9.36 4.45 -14.38
CA LEU A 793 9.96 5.17 -13.25
C LEU A 793 10.18 6.63 -13.63
N ARG A 794 10.08 7.54 -12.67
CA ARG A 794 10.13 8.98 -12.89
C ARG A 794 11.13 9.68 -11.99
N TRP A 795 11.86 10.61 -12.59
CA TRP A 795 12.80 11.48 -11.89
C TRP A 795 13.01 12.76 -12.70
N GLN A 796 12.74 13.92 -12.09
CA GLN A 796 12.96 15.27 -12.62
C GLN A 796 12.47 15.46 -14.06
N GLY A 797 11.20 15.11 -14.30
CA GLY A 797 10.56 15.21 -15.62
C GLY A 797 10.96 14.13 -16.63
N ARG A 798 11.80 13.17 -16.24
CA ARG A 798 12.18 12.01 -17.06
C ARG A 798 11.31 10.81 -16.73
N THR A 799 11.17 9.92 -17.71
CA THR A 799 10.58 8.59 -17.54
C THR A 799 11.55 7.56 -18.07
N TYR A 800 11.80 6.51 -17.31
CA TYR A 800 12.75 5.46 -17.66
C TYR A 800 12.30 4.09 -17.17
N ASP A 801 12.78 3.05 -17.84
CA ASP A 801 12.55 1.66 -17.48
C ASP A 801 13.87 1.05 -16.98
N VAL A 802 13.78 0.12 -16.04
CA VAL A 802 14.91 -0.69 -15.55
C VAL A 802 14.57 -2.16 -15.71
N GLU A 803 15.32 -2.85 -16.57
CA GLU A 803 15.18 -4.28 -16.83
C GLU A 803 16.37 -5.03 -16.23
N ILE A 804 16.14 -5.70 -15.12
CA ILE A 804 17.14 -6.45 -14.36
C ILE A 804 17.17 -7.89 -14.87
N GLY A 805 18.27 -8.28 -15.50
CA GLY A 805 18.56 -9.67 -15.87
C GLY A 805 19.61 -10.31 -14.96
N ALA A 806 19.82 -11.62 -15.10
CA ALA A 806 20.69 -12.43 -14.23
C ALA A 806 22.14 -11.95 -14.08
N HIS A 807 22.68 -11.25 -15.09
CA HIS A 807 24.07 -10.76 -15.11
C HIS A 807 24.19 -9.29 -15.52
N SER A 808 23.22 -8.75 -16.24
CA SER A 808 23.21 -7.37 -16.69
C SER A 808 21.84 -6.74 -16.50
N THR A 809 21.83 -5.44 -16.21
CA THR A 809 20.64 -4.61 -16.07
C THR A 809 20.65 -3.55 -17.15
N THR A 810 19.52 -3.39 -17.85
CA THR A 810 19.37 -2.37 -18.88
C THR A 810 18.50 -1.22 -18.39
N VAL A 811 19.01 0.00 -18.49
CA VAL A 811 18.31 1.24 -18.17
C VAL A 811 17.96 1.96 -19.47
N ARG A 812 16.68 2.23 -19.69
CA ARG A 812 16.17 2.88 -20.91
C ARG A 812 15.46 4.18 -20.57
N LEU A 813 15.94 5.31 -21.09
CA LEU A 813 15.20 6.56 -21.05
C LEU A 813 14.05 6.51 -22.08
N THR A 814 12.81 6.49 -21.60
CA THR A 814 11.60 6.42 -22.45
C THR A 814 11.02 7.82 -22.70
N ALA A 815 11.18 8.77 -21.77
CA ALA A 815 10.83 10.17 -21.97
C ALA A 815 11.66 11.17 -21.17
N GLY A 816 11.70 12.42 -21.65
CA GLY A 816 12.44 13.52 -21.04
C GLY A 816 13.85 13.71 -21.59
N ALA A 817 14.59 14.64 -20.97
CA ALA A 817 15.97 14.97 -21.31
C ALA A 817 16.94 13.86 -20.87
N PRO A 818 18.17 13.81 -21.42
CA PRO A 818 19.21 12.90 -20.92
C PRO A 818 19.35 12.94 -19.40
N MET A 819 19.66 11.79 -18.81
CA MET A 819 19.74 11.62 -17.36
C MET A 819 21.08 11.02 -16.97
N ARG A 820 21.66 11.52 -15.87
CA ARG A 820 22.90 10.96 -15.32
C ARG A 820 22.55 9.84 -14.35
N VAL A 821 23.25 8.73 -14.50
CA VAL A 821 23.13 7.55 -13.66
C VAL A 821 24.49 7.28 -13.03
N GLU A 822 24.52 7.19 -11.71
CA GLU A 822 25.69 6.79 -10.92
C GLU A 822 25.55 5.32 -10.56
N SER A 823 26.58 4.52 -10.81
CA SER A 823 26.69 3.15 -10.30
C SER A 823 28.09 2.91 -9.74
N PRO A 824 28.35 1.75 -9.10
CA PRO A 824 29.72 1.38 -8.70
C PRO A 824 30.73 1.33 -9.86
N GLU A 825 30.24 1.25 -11.11
CA GLU A 825 31.07 1.28 -12.33
C GLU A 825 31.37 2.71 -12.81
N GLY A 826 30.91 3.74 -12.09
CA GLY A 826 31.09 5.16 -12.42
C GLY A 826 29.81 5.85 -12.91
N GLU A 827 29.91 7.16 -13.15
CA GLU A 827 28.79 7.96 -13.65
C GLU A 827 28.69 7.87 -15.18
N ARG A 828 27.48 7.64 -15.70
CA ARG A 828 27.17 7.52 -17.13
C ARG A 828 25.88 8.28 -17.48
N VAL A 829 25.73 8.68 -18.73
CA VAL A 829 24.54 9.38 -19.22
C VAL A 829 23.67 8.42 -20.04
N VAL A 830 22.37 8.36 -19.72
CA VAL A 830 21.36 7.65 -20.50
C VAL A 830 20.60 8.64 -21.37
N SER A 831 20.51 8.36 -22.67
CA SER A 831 19.80 9.16 -23.66
C SER A 831 18.77 8.31 -24.39
N ARG A 832 17.80 8.94 -25.06
CA ARG A 832 16.82 8.21 -25.89
C ARG A 832 17.53 7.44 -27.01
N GLY A 833 17.14 6.18 -27.20
CA GLY A 833 17.71 5.31 -28.22
C GLY A 833 19.06 4.67 -27.85
N VAL A 834 19.73 5.14 -26.78
CA VAL A 834 21.00 4.60 -26.30
C VAL A 834 20.82 4.09 -24.87
N PRO A 835 20.43 2.81 -24.70
CA PRO A 835 20.28 2.23 -23.37
C PRO A 835 21.63 2.15 -22.64
N LEU A 836 21.59 2.25 -21.31
CA LEU A 836 22.74 1.99 -20.45
C LEU A 836 22.67 0.57 -19.92
N THR A 837 23.75 -0.17 -20.05
CA THR A 837 23.91 -1.49 -19.43
C THR A 837 24.79 -1.38 -18.19
N LEU A 838 24.26 -1.85 -17.07
CA LEU A 838 24.93 -1.97 -15.77
C LEU A 838 25.18 -3.45 -15.45
N LYS A 839 26.21 -3.75 -14.67
CA LYS A 839 26.40 -5.09 -14.11
C LYS A 839 25.30 -5.38 -13.07
N THR A 840 24.62 -6.51 -13.18
CA THR A 840 23.74 -6.99 -12.11
C THR A 840 24.59 -7.75 -11.09
N ARG A 841 24.54 -7.32 -9.82
CA ARG A 841 25.23 -8.01 -8.73
C ARG A 841 24.60 -9.37 -8.44
N ARG A 842 25.46 -10.34 -8.15
CA ARG A 842 25.13 -11.73 -7.82
C ARG A 842 25.89 -12.18 -6.56
N PRO A 843 25.50 -11.69 -5.36
CA PRO A 843 26.16 -12.08 -4.12
C PRO A 843 26.09 -13.59 -3.85
N ASP A 844 25.09 -14.28 -4.40
CA ASP A 844 24.92 -15.73 -4.37
C ASP A 844 26.09 -16.49 -5.04
N LEU A 845 26.75 -15.85 -6.01
CA LEU A 845 27.90 -16.42 -6.75
C LEU A 845 29.25 -16.17 -6.07
N ALA A 846 29.29 -15.58 -4.87
CA ALA A 846 30.52 -15.52 -4.08
C ALA A 846 31.13 -16.94 -3.93
N ALA A 847 32.44 -17.06 -3.74
CA ALA A 847 33.05 -18.37 -3.53
C ALA A 847 32.50 -19.05 -2.25
N THR A 848 32.32 -20.37 -2.29
CA THR A 848 31.92 -21.18 -1.13
C THR A 848 32.18 -22.66 -1.40
N ASP A 849 32.46 -23.40 -0.33
CA ASP A 849 32.48 -24.86 -0.35
C ASP A 849 31.11 -25.48 -0.01
N ASN A 850 30.15 -24.66 0.45
CA ASN A 850 28.77 -25.09 0.67
C ASN A 850 28.02 -25.19 -0.67
N VAL A 851 27.88 -26.41 -1.20
CA VAL A 851 27.14 -26.66 -2.45
C VAL A 851 25.63 -26.54 -2.33
N ALA A 852 25.10 -26.44 -1.11
CA ALA A 852 23.67 -26.19 -0.89
C ALA A 852 23.34 -24.69 -0.97
N ARG A 853 24.32 -23.79 -0.85
CA ARG A 853 24.04 -22.35 -0.77
C ARG A 853 23.31 -21.86 -2.03
N CYS A 854 22.14 -21.25 -1.82
CA CYS A 854 21.23 -20.69 -2.79
C CYS A 854 20.70 -21.67 -3.84
N THR A 855 20.68 -22.95 -3.52
CA THR A 855 20.02 -23.96 -4.37
C THR A 855 18.55 -24.12 -3.98
N ALA A 856 17.79 -24.88 -4.79
CA ALA A 856 16.36 -25.06 -4.55
C ALA A 856 16.12 -25.91 -3.30
N ALA A 857 15.24 -25.44 -2.42
CA ALA A 857 14.85 -26.13 -1.20
C ALA A 857 13.32 -26.17 -1.08
N ARG A 858 12.79 -27.28 -0.58
CA ARG A 858 11.38 -27.49 -0.25
C ARG A 858 11.25 -28.21 1.07
N ALA A 859 10.17 -27.97 1.80
CA ALA A 859 9.89 -28.68 3.03
C ALA A 859 8.50 -29.33 3.00
N THR A 860 8.30 -30.36 3.82
CA THR A 860 6.97 -30.96 4.04
C THR A 860 6.04 -29.99 4.74
N SER A 861 6.59 -29.10 5.56
CA SER A 861 5.86 -28.02 6.21
C SER A 861 6.78 -26.87 6.63
N GLU A 862 6.20 -25.70 6.86
CA GLU A 862 6.92 -24.45 7.12
C GLU A 862 6.09 -23.53 8.00
N GLU A 863 6.67 -22.99 9.08
CA GLU A 863 6.05 -21.89 9.81
C GLU A 863 5.98 -20.62 8.93
N PRO A 864 4.92 -19.79 9.07
CA PRO A 864 4.82 -18.53 8.36
C PRO A 864 6.06 -17.63 8.56
N GLY A 865 6.85 -17.45 7.50
CA GLY A 865 8.07 -16.65 7.48
C GLY A 865 9.36 -17.45 7.71
N MET A 866 9.28 -18.74 8.02
CA MET A 866 10.44 -19.62 8.26
C MET A 866 10.53 -20.69 7.16
N TYR A 867 10.69 -20.25 5.92
CA TYR A 867 10.59 -21.09 4.72
C TYR A 867 11.87 -21.87 4.41
N ALA A 868 11.75 -22.98 3.69
CA ALA A 868 12.84 -23.91 3.34
C ALA A 868 14.07 -23.22 2.74
N GLY A 869 13.87 -22.21 1.89
CA GLY A 869 14.96 -21.45 1.28
C GLY A 869 15.86 -20.75 2.29
N ALA A 870 15.36 -20.42 3.48
CA ALA A 870 16.12 -19.78 4.55
C ALA A 870 17.23 -20.69 5.10
N ALA A 871 17.08 -22.02 5.02
CA ALA A 871 18.11 -22.95 5.47
C ALA A 871 19.29 -23.09 4.50
N VAL A 872 19.24 -22.42 3.35
CA VAL A 872 20.30 -22.49 2.34
C VAL A 872 20.64 -21.11 1.79
N ASP A 873 20.17 -20.03 2.40
CA ASP A 873 20.34 -18.69 1.84
C ASP A 873 21.71 -18.07 2.15
N GLY A 874 22.53 -18.75 2.96
CA GLY A 874 23.87 -18.30 3.34
C GLY A 874 23.89 -17.31 4.51
N ASN A 875 22.75 -17.02 5.14
CA ASN A 875 22.65 -16.10 6.28
C ASN A 875 22.13 -16.85 7.52
N ALA A 876 22.87 -16.77 8.63
CA ALA A 876 22.52 -17.50 9.85
C ALA A 876 21.46 -16.81 10.74
N ALA A 877 21.03 -15.58 10.38
CA ALA A 877 19.97 -14.87 11.06
C ALA A 877 18.58 -15.29 10.58
N THR A 878 18.46 -15.89 9.40
CA THR A 878 17.26 -16.55 8.87
C THR A 878 17.25 -18.04 9.25
N SER A 879 16.08 -18.69 9.14
CA SER A 879 15.96 -20.14 9.39
C SER A 879 14.70 -20.72 8.77
N TRP A 880 14.75 -22.00 8.39
CA TRP A 880 13.57 -22.83 8.15
C TRP A 880 13.09 -23.44 9.47
N THR A 881 11.78 -23.45 9.71
CA THR A 881 11.17 -24.10 10.88
C THR A 881 9.92 -24.86 10.43
N PRO A 882 9.75 -26.14 10.80
CA PRO A 882 8.52 -26.87 10.50
C PRO A 882 7.34 -26.35 11.34
N ASP A 883 6.13 -26.37 10.77
CA ASP A 883 4.90 -25.94 11.47
C ASP A 883 4.36 -26.96 12.49
N GLY A 884 5.04 -28.11 12.61
CA GLY A 884 4.76 -29.20 13.53
C GLY A 884 6.03 -29.71 14.23
N PRO A 885 5.91 -30.75 15.09
CA PRO A 885 7.05 -31.35 15.78
C PRO A 885 8.02 -32.05 14.82
N ASP A 886 7.52 -32.55 13.70
CA ASP A 886 8.28 -33.21 12.65
C ASP A 886 8.27 -32.38 11.37
N GLY A 887 9.36 -32.47 10.61
CA GLY A 887 9.46 -31.81 9.32
C GLY A 887 10.61 -32.35 8.50
N THR A 888 10.47 -32.33 7.18
CA THR A 888 11.51 -32.79 6.26
C THR A 888 11.86 -31.68 5.29
N LEU A 889 13.11 -31.22 5.32
CA LEU A 889 13.70 -30.34 4.33
C LEU A 889 14.36 -31.17 3.23
N THR A 890 14.11 -30.86 1.97
CA THR A 890 14.80 -31.43 0.81
C THR A 890 15.45 -30.31 0.01
N VAL A 891 16.76 -30.43 -0.21
CA VAL A 891 17.58 -29.51 -1.00
C VAL A 891 18.02 -30.22 -2.28
N ASP A 892 17.72 -29.64 -3.44
CA ASP A 892 18.30 -30.01 -4.73
C ASP A 892 19.56 -29.18 -4.95
N LEU A 893 20.74 -29.83 -4.97
CA LEU A 893 22.04 -29.20 -5.20
C LEU A 893 22.23 -28.75 -6.66
N GLY A 894 21.24 -29.01 -7.53
CA GLY A 894 21.23 -28.66 -8.96
C GLY A 894 22.08 -29.59 -9.83
N LYS A 895 23.12 -30.21 -9.26
CA LYS A 895 23.97 -31.20 -9.93
C LYS A 895 24.49 -32.25 -8.94
N SER A 896 24.72 -33.46 -9.46
CA SER A 896 25.36 -34.52 -8.69
C SER A 896 26.76 -34.08 -8.24
N SER A 897 27.00 -34.14 -6.94
CA SER A 897 28.25 -33.76 -6.29
C SER A 897 28.70 -34.87 -5.35
N ARG A 898 30.02 -35.07 -5.23
CA ARG A 898 30.60 -35.98 -4.25
C ARG A 898 30.54 -35.32 -2.88
N ILE A 899 29.66 -35.81 -2.01
CA ILE A 899 29.38 -35.21 -0.71
C ILE A 899 30.44 -35.67 0.30
N GLY A 900 31.09 -34.70 0.95
CA GLY A 900 32.03 -34.92 2.03
C GLY A 900 31.33 -34.91 3.38
N GLN A 901 30.69 -33.79 3.73
CA GLN A 901 30.01 -33.58 5.01
C GLN A 901 28.67 -32.87 4.83
N ILE A 902 27.73 -33.17 5.72
CA ILE A 902 26.44 -32.50 5.84
C ILE A 902 26.34 -32.01 7.28
N MET A 903 26.32 -30.69 7.48
CA MET A 903 26.39 -30.05 8.78
C MET A 903 25.20 -29.09 8.95
N PRO A 904 24.15 -29.48 9.69
CA PRO A 904 23.07 -28.56 10.04
C PRO A 904 23.53 -27.58 11.13
N ARG A 905 23.18 -26.30 10.97
CA ARG A 905 23.33 -25.26 11.98
C ARG A 905 21.95 -24.87 12.50
N TRP A 906 21.71 -25.10 13.78
CA TRP A 906 20.41 -24.87 14.40
C TRP A 906 20.28 -23.46 15.01
N LYS A 907 19.04 -22.96 15.07
CA LYS A 907 18.60 -21.73 15.74
C LYS A 907 17.50 -22.07 16.74
N GLY A 908 17.63 -21.57 17.97
CA GLY A 908 16.67 -21.86 19.04
C GLY A 908 16.86 -23.22 19.73
N GLY A 909 18.02 -23.86 19.56
CA GLY A 909 18.34 -25.19 20.10
C GLY A 909 18.33 -26.27 19.02
N GLU A 910 18.88 -27.45 19.31
CA GLU A 910 18.83 -28.61 18.40
C GLU A 910 17.48 -29.34 18.50
N PRO A 911 16.99 -29.98 17.42
CA PRO A 911 15.84 -30.87 17.50
C PRO A 911 16.16 -32.12 18.36
N ALA A 912 15.13 -32.83 18.81
CA ALA A 912 15.28 -34.03 19.64
C ALA A 912 16.09 -35.13 18.93
N SER A 913 15.88 -35.28 17.62
CA SER A 913 16.79 -35.99 16.73
C SER A 913 16.63 -35.48 15.30
N TYR A 914 17.59 -35.81 14.43
CA TYR A 914 17.47 -35.57 13.01
C TYR A 914 18.14 -36.68 12.22
N VAL A 915 17.67 -36.90 10.99
CA VAL A 915 18.23 -37.86 10.05
C VAL A 915 18.58 -37.13 8.77
N ALA A 916 19.86 -37.14 8.41
CA ALA A 916 20.31 -36.69 7.09
C ALA A 916 20.30 -37.88 6.10
N GLN A 917 19.91 -37.61 4.87
CA GLN A 917 19.88 -38.61 3.79
C GLN A 917 20.26 -37.96 2.47
N VAL A 918 20.76 -38.78 1.55
CA VAL A 918 21.14 -38.33 0.21
C VAL A 918 20.47 -39.16 -0.87
N SER A 919 20.31 -38.54 -2.03
CA SER A 919 19.72 -39.19 -3.20
C SER A 919 20.30 -38.62 -4.50
N THR A 920 20.39 -39.46 -5.54
CA THR A 920 20.74 -39.03 -6.90
C THR A 920 19.50 -38.64 -7.71
N ASP A 921 18.33 -39.20 -7.41
CA ASP A 921 17.09 -39.06 -8.18
C ASP A 921 15.93 -38.39 -7.42
N GLY A 922 16.11 -38.14 -6.11
CA GLY A 922 15.11 -37.56 -5.22
C GLY A 922 14.00 -38.52 -4.79
N LYS A 923 14.11 -39.81 -5.16
CA LYS A 923 13.13 -40.87 -4.88
C LYS A 923 13.71 -41.92 -3.94
N HIS A 924 14.94 -42.37 -4.18
CA HIS A 924 15.62 -43.37 -3.38
C HIS A 924 16.62 -42.70 -2.43
N TRP A 925 16.48 -42.94 -1.14
CA TRP A 925 17.19 -42.22 -0.10
C TRP A 925 18.06 -43.15 0.74
N TYR A 926 19.30 -42.75 0.96
CA TYR A 926 20.29 -43.53 1.71
C TYR A 926 20.73 -42.73 2.94
N GLY A 927 20.78 -43.39 4.10
CA GLY A 927 21.20 -42.80 5.37
C GLY A 927 22.70 -42.44 5.41
N THR A 928 23.09 -41.62 6.38
CA THR A 928 24.48 -41.12 6.51
C THR A 928 25.40 -42.09 7.23
N GLY A 929 26.60 -42.30 6.67
CA GLY A 929 27.76 -42.97 7.29
C GLY A 929 29.06 -42.52 6.60
N TYR A 930 29.23 -41.21 6.40
CA TYR A 930 30.09 -40.69 5.32
C TYR A 930 31.60 -40.69 5.62
N ASP A 931 32.32 -41.49 4.83
CA ASP A 931 33.77 -41.46 4.57
C ASP A 931 34.09 -40.82 3.20
N GLY A 932 33.37 -39.76 2.81
CA GLY A 932 33.69 -38.96 1.62
C GLY A 932 33.51 -39.68 0.26
N ARG A 933 32.55 -40.61 0.11
CA ARG A 933 32.38 -41.42 -1.12
C ARG A 933 31.01 -41.34 -1.80
N THR A 934 29.99 -40.68 -1.24
CA THR A 934 28.63 -40.73 -1.81
C THR A 934 28.37 -39.60 -2.80
N THR A 935 28.06 -39.95 -4.04
CA THR A 935 27.59 -38.99 -5.06
C THR A 935 26.10 -38.77 -4.88
N ALA A 936 25.68 -37.51 -4.75
CA ALA A 936 24.28 -37.14 -4.57
C ALA A 936 23.94 -35.82 -5.26
N ARG A 937 22.68 -35.69 -5.68
CA ARG A 937 22.10 -34.44 -6.17
C ARG A 937 21.17 -33.83 -5.14
N TYR A 938 20.49 -34.64 -4.33
CA TYR A 938 19.56 -34.20 -3.32
C TYR A 938 20.07 -34.54 -1.93
N VAL A 939 19.88 -33.61 -1.01
CA VAL A 939 20.09 -33.80 0.43
C VAL A 939 18.75 -33.62 1.12
N ARG A 940 18.44 -34.52 2.05
CA ARG A 940 17.23 -34.46 2.87
C ARG A 940 17.62 -34.43 4.34
N LEU A 941 17.02 -33.53 5.09
CA LEU A 941 17.13 -33.46 6.53
C LEU A 941 15.74 -33.63 7.13
N THR A 942 15.50 -34.78 7.75
CA THR A 942 14.28 -35.04 8.52
C THR A 942 14.54 -34.69 9.97
N VAL A 943 13.81 -33.73 10.50
CA VAL A 943 13.87 -33.36 11.92
C VAL A 943 12.73 -34.01 12.68
N HIS A 944 13.05 -34.47 13.89
CA HIS A 944 12.12 -35.03 14.85
C HIS A 944 12.26 -34.24 16.15
N GLY A 945 11.20 -33.56 16.57
CA GLY A 945 11.21 -32.66 17.72
C GLY A 945 10.25 -33.10 18.83
N ALA A 946 10.56 -32.68 20.05
CA ALA A 946 9.62 -32.62 21.18
C ALA A 946 8.75 -31.35 21.09
N GLU A 947 7.68 -31.25 21.90
CA GLU A 947 6.78 -30.09 21.95
C GLU A 947 7.53 -28.74 22.01
N ALA A 948 6.87 -27.68 21.53
CA ALA A 948 7.41 -26.32 21.57
C ALA A 948 7.98 -25.98 22.97
N THR A 949 9.07 -25.20 23.01
CA THR A 949 9.62 -24.70 24.29
C THR A 949 8.53 -23.99 25.11
N LYS A 950 8.74 -23.73 26.42
CA LYS A 950 7.76 -23.00 27.25
C LYS A 950 7.32 -21.65 26.66
N ASP A 951 8.11 -21.09 25.75
CA ASP A 951 7.84 -19.83 25.04
C ASP A 951 7.26 -20.05 23.61
N GLY A 952 6.83 -21.27 23.28
CA GLY A 952 6.19 -21.63 22.02
C GLY A 952 7.14 -21.78 20.81
N ARG A 953 8.45 -21.63 20.98
CA ARG A 953 9.44 -21.69 19.87
C ARG A 953 9.92 -23.11 19.61
N ARG A 954 10.08 -23.44 18.33
CA ARG A 954 10.64 -24.71 17.84
C ARG A 954 12.07 -24.52 17.29
N PRO A 955 12.93 -25.56 17.35
CA PRO A 955 14.22 -25.58 16.66
C PRO A 955 14.07 -25.29 15.16
N GLY A 956 14.75 -24.26 14.68
CA GLY A 956 14.85 -23.93 13.26
C GLY A 956 16.23 -24.29 12.70
N LEU A 957 16.30 -24.67 11.43
CA LEU A 957 17.56 -24.84 10.71
C LEU A 957 17.99 -23.49 10.11
N ALA A 958 19.02 -22.89 10.68
CA ALA A 958 19.58 -21.62 10.20
C ALA A 958 20.34 -21.79 8.88
N GLU A 959 21.16 -22.83 8.77
CA GLU A 959 21.93 -23.10 7.56
C GLU A 959 22.21 -24.61 7.46
N LEU A 960 22.03 -25.18 6.28
CA LEU A 960 22.48 -26.52 5.92
C LEU A 960 23.75 -26.40 5.10
N THR A 961 24.88 -26.72 5.72
CA THR A 961 26.17 -26.77 5.02
C THR A 961 26.38 -28.15 4.42
N VAL A 962 26.51 -28.22 3.10
CA VAL A 962 26.86 -29.44 2.36
C VAL A 962 28.21 -29.21 1.70
N GLN A 963 29.27 -29.83 2.23
CA GLN A 963 30.62 -29.69 1.68
C GLN A 963 30.91 -30.77 0.65
N LYS A 964 31.67 -30.42 -0.41
CA LYS A 964 32.24 -31.42 -1.31
C LYS A 964 33.35 -32.19 -0.62
N ALA A 965 33.51 -33.47 -0.99
CA ALA A 965 34.74 -34.19 -0.64
C ALA A 965 35.95 -33.51 -1.30
N ALA A 966 37.05 -33.36 -0.57
CA ALA A 966 38.31 -32.92 -1.15
C ALA A 966 38.68 -33.85 -2.32
N GLY A 967 39.11 -33.27 -3.44
CA GLY A 967 39.71 -34.08 -4.52
C GLY A 967 40.92 -34.84 -3.97
N PRO A 968 41.35 -35.96 -4.61
CA PRO A 968 42.64 -36.53 -4.26
C PRO A 968 43.69 -35.41 -4.38
N ALA A 969 44.48 -35.20 -3.32
CA ALA A 969 45.64 -34.34 -3.41
C ALA A 969 46.42 -34.76 -4.66
N ALA A 970 46.69 -33.83 -5.56
CA ALA A 970 47.62 -34.10 -6.65
C ALA A 970 48.93 -34.54 -5.96
N GLY A 971 49.25 -35.83 -6.09
CA GLY A 971 50.46 -36.40 -5.53
C GLY A 971 51.68 -35.67 -6.07
N GLU A 972 52.69 -35.57 -5.20
CA GLU A 972 54.04 -35.04 -5.46
C GLU A 972 54.64 -35.45 -6.80
#